data_AF-A0A409Y218-F1
#
_entry.id   AF-A0A409Y218-F1
#
_cell.length_a   1.000
_cell.length_b   1.000
_cell.length_c   1.000
_cell.angle_alpha   90.00
_cell.angle_beta   90.00
_cell.angle_gamma   90.00
#
_symmetry.space_group_name_H-M   'P 1'
#
loop_
_entity.id
_entity.type
_entity.pdbx_description
1 polymer ?
#
loop_
_entity_poly.entity_id
_entity_poly.type
_entity_poly.pdbx_seq_one_letter_code
_entity_poly.pdbx_strand_id
1 'polypeptide(L)'
;MHASPFESALLRLTQDAVFTMFHGFDVLSLFAVARASRIVHAIYCIYRRHVWDPDVHYGRWFHDVAYFKELLHRTSAVVSGSFALQFFGRLYYPSSDMDIFLRAAGADDVCSWLREEGYNSNVDGDEYGEWGAGESPHYTKAVMNKSSFHDPLLGVYAFQKIGSPPAGQDETLRIQVIVVDVDPVQHILFDFHSTGVMNFLTAFEGVSVFPWSTFVDRVSYVSKIRRESDARVAGWKKKYEGRGFLVKAGGSEVLQTLERGSRFVGDRRSWSMVFDDCAPLSRGYYGHQNIHIRFEVLLEDSGVVAHGSCIRVAEPYIWNLSPFEYFLLRASTSVTCRLLQHVDILSLVSLSRTSKQLHSVYEWFAEMAWDPSWRYRQWFVHIKAFKRLLRRCNAVVSGSFALQFFERRRYVGSDMDIYLRCAGVKEFCVWLKNEGYRNVDGNSSYVRTNFPEDTLRALAPRNSKRNPLLGVHTFQRMLGSASGHIEVQRVQVIVVDTDPVEHILFHFHSTAVMNFLAADRAVALFPMNTFVDRVSFITHAPPPASNHVVWKRKYRKRGFRIVGDSISEPEYRAVLGIRYVGDKFCWTMSFRGDSTWERGYYGVPKPDFAFEVLSSDLGIVDEGCKYKIAEPFVWR
;
A
#
# COMPACT_ATOMS: atom_id res chain seq x y z
N MET A 1 -6.48 -62.69 -4.50
CA MET A 1 -7.31 -61.56 -4.04
C MET A 1 -8.75 -61.92 -4.40
N HIS A 2 -9.61 -62.24 -3.44
CA HIS A 2 -10.99 -62.64 -3.73
C HIS A 2 -11.88 -61.41 -3.85
N ALA A 3 -12.44 -61.18 -5.03
CA ALA A 3 -13.44 -60.13 -5.25
C ALA A 3 -14.75 -60.52 -4.54
N SER A 4 -15.37 -59.57 -3.86
CA SER A 4 -16.72 -59.71 -3.31
C SER A 4 -17.74 -59.98 -4.42
N PRO A 5 -18.94 -60.50 -4.08
CA PRO A 5 -20.02 -60.67 -5.05
C PRO A 5 -20.37 -59.37 -5.80
N PHE A 6 -20.33 -58.23 -5.10
CA PHE A 6 -20.57 -56.91 -5.70
C PHE A 6 -19.49 -56.53 -6.71
N GLU A 7 -18.21 -56.65 -6.36
CA GLU A 7 -17.10 -56.39 -7.29
C GLU A 7 -17.15 -57.32 -8.50
N SER A 8 -17.47 -58.60 -8.28
CA SER A 8 -17.61 -59.58 -9.36
C SER A 8 -18.76 -59.26 -10.30
N ALA A 9 -19.86 -58.70 -9.77
CA ALA A 9 -20.97 -58.21 -10.59
C ALA A 9 -20.57 -56.98 -11.41
N LEU A 10 -19.91 -55.99 -10.78
CA LEU A 10 -19.44 -54.78 -11.48
C LEU A 10 -18.50 -55.09 -12.64
N LEU A 11 -17.56 -56.01 -12.46
CA LEU A 11 -16.61 -56.41 -13.51
C LEU A 11 -17.26 -57.15 -14.69
N ARG A 12 -18.50 -57.62 -14.55
CA ARG A 12 -19.28 -58.28 -15.61
C ARG A 12 -20.24 -57.34 -16.34
N LEU A 13 -20.51 -56.16 -15.78
CA LEU A 13 -21.34 -55.16 -16.42
C LEU A 13 -20.56 -54.44 -17.52
N THR A 14 -21.28 -53.92 -18.51
CA THR A 14 -20.69 -53.02 -19.50
C THR A 14 -20.28 -51.71 -18.84
N GLN A 15 -19.33 -50.99 -19.46
CA GLN A 15 -18.93 -49.67 -18.97
C GLN A 15 -20.13 -48.73 -18.79
N ASP A 16 -21.04 -48.71 -19.76
CA ASP A 16 -22.23 -47.85 -19.73
C ASP A 16 -23.12 -48.17 -18.53
N ALA A 17 -23.37 -49.46 -18.25
CA ALA A 17 -24.21 -49.86 -17.12
C ALA A 17 -23.58 -49.45 -15.77
N VAL A 18 -22.26 -49.61 -15.63
CA VAL A 18 -21.53 -49.16 -14.43
C VAL A 18 -21.58 -47.64 -14.30
N PHE A 19 -21.40 -46.91 -15.41
CA PHE A 19 -21.42 -45.46 -15.44
C PHE A 19 -22.80 -44.92 -15.09
N THR A 20 -23.88 -45.49 -15.67
CA THR A 20 -25.26 -45.15 -15.31
C THR A 20 -25.52 -45.39 -13.81
N MET A 21 -25.06 -46.52 -13.26
CA MET A 21 -25.20 -46.81 -11.84
C MET A 21 -24.47 -45.79 -10.97
N PHE A 22 -23.20 -45.47 -11.28
CA PHE A 22 -22.41 -44.47 -10.54
C PHE A 22 -22.98 -43.06 -10.67
N HIS A 23 -23.56 -42.73 -11.83
CA HIS A 23 -24.22 -41.45 -12.06
C HIS A 23 -25.48 -41.29 -11.20
N GLY A 24 -26.18 -42.38 -10.91
CA GLY A 24 -27.34 -42.40 -10.00
C GLY A 24 -27.01 -42.19 -8.52
N PHE A 25 -25.76 -42.40 -8.10
CA PHE A 25 -25.35 -42.14 -6.71
C PHE A 25 -25.17 -40.64 -6.46
N ASP A 26 -25.68 -40.14 -5.32
CA ASP A 26 -25.26 -38.85 -4.79
C ASP A 26 -23.75 -38.85 -4.52
N VAL A 27 -23.16 -37.66 -4.33
CA VAL A 27 -21.70 -37.55 -4.24
C VAL A 27 -21.13 -38.28 -3.01
N LEU A 28 -21.84 -38.31 -1.88
CA LEU A 28 -21.39 -39.01 -0.69
C LEU A 28 -21.45 -40.53 -0.89
N SER A 29 -22.55 -41.03 -1.45
CA SER A 29 -22.70 -42.46 -1.80
C SER A 29 -21.63 -42.90 -2.80
N LEU A 30 -21.36 -42.10 -3.82
CA LEU A 30 -20.30 -42.39 -4.80
C LEU A 30 -18.93 -42.50 -4.12
N PHE A 31 -18.57 -41.56 -3.25
CA PHE A 31 -17.30 -41.59 -2.55
C PHE A 31 -17.21 -42.72 -1.52
N ALA A 32 -18.31 -43.06 -0.85
CA ALA A 32 -18.37 -44.20 0.06
C ALA A 32 -18.12 -45.51 -0.70
N VAL A 33 -18.81 -45.72 -1.83
CA VAL A 33 -18.63 -46.89 -2.70
C VAL A 33 -17.21 -46.95 -3.27
N ALA A 34 -16.68 -45.82 -3.75
CA ALA A 34 -15.31 -45.73 -4.27
C ALA A 34 -14.22 -46.01 -3.21
N ARG A 35 -14.53 -45.94 -1.92
CA ARG A 35 -13.63 -46.26 -0.81
C ARG A 35 -13.83 -47.66 -0.25
N ALA A 36 -14.86 -48.39 -0.69
CA ALA A 36 -15.18 -49.72 -0.17
C ALA A 36 -14.13 -50.76 -0.55
N SER A 37 -13.49 -50.63 -1.73
CA SER A 37 -12.42 -51.53 -2.15
C SER A 37 -11.49 -50.93 -3.20
N ARG A 38 -10.33 -51.57 -3.42
CA ARG A 38 -9.36 -51.17 -4.46
C ARG A 38 -9.91 -51.36 -5.88
N ILE A 39 -10.72 -52.39 -6.12
CA ILE A 39 -11.31 -52.65 -7.44
C ILE A 39 -12.32 -51.56 -7.76
N VAL A 40 -13.25 -51.28 -6.85
CA VAL A 40 -14.26 -50.23 -7.03
C VAL A 40 -13.60 -48.87 -7.14
N HIS A 41 -12.54 -48.61 -6.37
CA HIS A 41 -11.75 -47.39 -6.50
C HIS A 41 -11.15 -47.23 -7.90
N ALA A 42 -10.60 -48.29 -8.48
CA ALA A 42 -10.05 -48.26 -9.84
C ALA A 42 -11.14 -47.98 -10.89
N ILE A 43 -12.32 -48.59 -10.75
CA ILE A 43 -13.48 -48.31 -11.61
C ILE A 43 -13.93 -46.85 -11.45
N TYR A 44 -13.99 -46.35 -10.22
CA TYR A 44 -14.28 -44.95 -9.94
C TYR A 44 -13.24 -44.01 -10.57
N CYS A 45 -11.95 -44.37 -10.56
CA CYS A 45 -10.90 -43.61 -11.24
C CYS A 45 -11.13 -43.49 -12.76
N ILE A 46 -11.67 -44.52 -13.39
CA ILE A 46 -12.05 -44.49 -14.82
C ILE A 46 -13.29 -43.61 -15.01
N TYR A 47 -14.33 -43.84 -14.20
CA TYR A 47 -15.56 -43.04 -14.23
C TYR A 47 -15.30 -41.53 -14.05
N ARG A 48 -14.51 -41.15 -13.04
CA ARG A 48 -14.22 -39.73 -12.75
C ARG A 48 -13.48 -39.05 -13.90
N ARG A 49 -12.61 -39.77 -14.61
CA ARG A 49 -11.84 -39.25 -15.73
C ARG A 49 -12.71 -39.00 -16.95
N HIS A 50 -13.82 -39.70 -17.09
CA HIS A 50 -14.76 -39.48 -18.17
C HIS A 50 -15.80 -38.40 -17.83
N VAL A 51 -16.35 -38.45 -16.61
CA VAL A 51 -17.47 -37.58 -16.22
C VAL A 51 -17.04 -36.14 -15.92
N TRP A 52 -15.84 -35.94 -15.37
CA TRP A 52 -15.27 -34.61 -15.12
C TRP A 52 -14.15 -34.28 -16.12
N ASP A 53 -14.28 -34.76 -17.35
CA ASP A 53 -13.42 -34.34 -18.47
C ASP A 53 -13.99 -33.09 -19.12
N PRO A 54 -13.36 -31.91 -19.00
CA PRO A 54 -13.86 -30.70 -19.64
C PRO A 54 -14.04 -30.86 -21.14
N ASP A 55 -13.25 -31.70 -21.81
CA ASP A 55 -13.28 -31.81 -23.27
C ASP A 55 -14.56 -32.47 -23.77
N VAL A 56 -15.05 -33.46 -23.02
CA VAL A 56 -16.33 -34.10 -23.28
C VAL A 56 -17.47 -33.09 -23.14
N HIS A 57 -17.40 -32.20 -22.15
CA HIS A 57 -18.44 -31.19 -21.92
C HIS A 57 -18.37 -30.04 -22.93
N TYR A 58 -17.18 -29.61 -23.31
CA TYR A 58 -16.97 -28.55 -24.31
C TYR A 58 -17.24 -29.01 -25.74
N GLY A 59 -17.05 -30.29 -26.06
CA GLY A 59 -17.30 -30.85 -27.40
C GLY A 59 -18.75 -30.72 -27.88
N ARG A 60 -19.71 -30.49 -26.95
CA ARG A 60 -21.09 -30.13 -27.31
C ARG A 60 -21.21 -28.71 -27.87
N TRP A 61 -20.32 -27.81 -27.48
CA TRP A 61 -20.38 -26.38 -27.78
C TRP A 61 -19.46 -26.01 -28.94
N PHE A 62 -18.28 -26.61 -29.00
CA PHE A 62 -17.19 -26.19 -29.88
C PHE A 62 -16.64 -27.36 -30.68
N HIS A 63 -16.25 -27.11 -31.93
CA HIS A 63 -15.53 -28.09 -32.73
C HIS A 63 -14.06 -28.16 -32.30
N ASP A 64 -13.43 -27.00 -32.05
CA ASP A 64 -12.04 -26.93 -31.58
C ASP A 64 -11.96 -26.63 -30.07
N VAL A 65 -12.12 -27.68 -29.27
CA VAL A 65 -12.01 -27.62 -27.81
C VAL A 65 -10.60 -27.26 -27.35
N ALA A 66 -9.56 -27.71 -28.07
CA ALA A 66 -8.18 -27.42 -27.72
C ALA A 66 -7.88 -25.92 -27.84
N TYR A 67 -8.33 -25.30 -28.92
CA TYR A 67 -8.19 -23.85 -29.10
C TYR A 67 -9.04 -23.06 -28.11
N PHE A 68 -10.23 -23.56 -27.73
CA PHE A 68 -11.02 -22.94 -26.67
C PHE A 68 -10.26 -22.89 -25.33
N LYS A 69 -9.61 -23.98 -24.94
CA LYS A 69 -8.77 -24.01 -23.72
C LYS A 69 -7.59 -23.04 -23.83
N GLU A 70 -6.94 -22.95 -24.99
CA GLU A 70 -5.88 -21.95 -25.23
C GLU A 70 -6.42 -20.52 -25.14
N LEU A 71 -7.64 -20.24 -25.62
CA LEU A 71 -8.29 -18.94 -25.45
C LEU A 71 -8.56 -18.63 -23.98
N LEU A 72 -9.07 -19.58 -23.20
CA LEU A 72 -9.27 -19.41 -21.76
C LEU A 72 -7.95 -19.04 -21.06
N HIS A 73 -6.86 -19.73 -21.41
CA HIS A 73 -5.52 -19.43 -20.89
C HIS A 73 -5.02 -18.05 -21.33
N ARG A 74 -5.02 -17.77 -22.64
CA ARG A 74 -4.48 -16.54 -23.22
C ARG A 74 -5.18 -15.29 -22.68
N THR A 75 -6.50 -15.36 -22.52
CA THR A 75 -7.33 -14.25 -22.06
C THR A 75 -7.53 -14.21 -20.54
N SER A 76 -7.07 -15.25 -19.82
CA SER A 76 -7.43 -15.50 -18.42
C SER A 76 -8.95 -15.54 -18.18
N ALA A 77 -9.70 -16.01 -19.17
CA ALA A 77 -11.14 -16.19 -19.07
C ALA A 77 -11.47 -17.42 -18.21
N VAL A 78 -12.67 -17.43 -17.64
CA VAL A 78 -13.21 -18.55 -16.87
C VAL A 78 -14.64 -18.83 -17.28
N VAL A 79 -15.00 -20.11 -17.35
CA VAL A 79 -16.39 -20.55 -17.54
C VAL A 79 -17.04 -20.74 -16.18
N SER A 80 -18.22 -20.16 -15.94
CA SER A 80 -18.90 -20.21 -14.65
C SER A 80 -20.43 -20.40 -14.82
N GLY A 81 -21.21 -20.14 -13.78
CA GLY A 81 -22.67 -20.15 -13.83
C GLY A 81 -23.26 -21.56 -13.95
N SER A 82 -24.33 -21.69 -14.74
CA SER A 82 -25.06 -22.96 -14.89
C SER A 82 -24.20 -24.09 -15.47
N PHE A 83 -23.26 -23.77 -16.38
CA PHE A 83 -22.38 -24.75 -17.00
C PHE A 83 -21.46 -25.39 -15.96
N ALA A 84 -20.73 -24.58 -15.19
CA ALA A 84 -19.84 -25.09 -14.15
C ALA A 84 -20.62 -25.84 -13.05
N LEU A 85 -21.81 -25.35 -12.68
CA LEU A 85 -22.70 -26.04 -11.73
C LEU A 85 -23.08 -27.46 -12.20
N GLN A 86 -23.38 -27.65 -13.49
CA GLN A 86 -23.68 -28.97 -14.06
C GLN A 86 -22.47 -29.88 -14.10
N PHE A 87 -21.32 -29.34 -14.52
CA PHE A 87 -20.06 -30.07 -14.59
C PHE A 87 -19.72 -30.70 -13.24
N PHE A 88 -19.69 -29.91 -12.16
CA PHE A 88 -19.43 -30.43 -10.82
C PHE A 88 -20.56 -31.32 -10.29
N GLY A 89 -21.80 -30.94 -10.55
CA GLY A 89 -22.98 -31.64 -10.05
C GLY A 89 -23.26 -32.99 -10.72
N ARG A 90 -22.65 -33.25 -11.88
CA ARG A 90 -23.00 -34.38 -12.77
C ARG A 90 -24.48 -34.34 -13.14
N LEU A 91 -24.95 -33.17 -13.58
CA LEU A 91 -26.36 -32.91 -13.90
C LEU A 91 -26.51 -32.39 -15.33
N TYR A 92 -27.71 -32.53 -15.88
CA TYR A 92 -28.07 -31.98 -17.18
C TYR A 92 -29.27 -31.02 -17.07
N TYR A 93 -29.10 -29.79 -17.55
CA TYR A 93 -30.14 -28.76 -17.64
C TYR A 93 -30.39 -28.45 -19.13
N PRO A 94 -31.53 -28.89 -19.72
CA PRO A 94 -31.82 -28.81 -21.15
C PRO A 94 -31.85 -27.40 -21.80
N SER A 95 -31.69 -26.34 -21.02
CA SER A 95 -31.74 -24.94 -21.48
C SER A 95 -30.62 -24.08 -20.90
N SER A 96 -29.56 -24.73 -20.41
CA SER A 96 -28.44 -24.05 -19.78
C SER A 96 -27.70 -23.11 -20.73
N ASP A 97 -27.40 -21.95 -20.21
CA ASP A 97 -26.40 -21.01 -20.70
C ASP A 97 -24.97 -21.48 -20.35
N MET A 98 -24.00 -21.03 -21.15
CA MET A 98 -22.58 -21.01 -20.80
C MET A 98 -22.14 -19.56 -20.61
N ASP A 99 -21.64 -19.24 -19.41
CA ASP A 99 -21.18 -17.90 -19.06
C ASP A 99 -19.65 -17.87 -19.04
N ILE A 100 -19.05 -17.07 -19.91
CA ILE A 100 -17.60 -16.89 -20.04
C ILE A 100 -17.24 -15.50 -19.50
N PHE A 101 -16.51 -15.45 -18.39
CA PHE A 101 -16.08 -14.21 -17.74
C PHE A 101 -14.63 -13.90 -18.09
N LEU A 102 -14.36 -12.67 -18.51
CA LEU A 102 -13.01 -12.24 -18.88
C LEU A 102 -12.81 -10.73 -18.75
N ARG A 103 -11.57 -10.28 -18.84
CA ARG A 103 -11.22 -8.85 -18.88
C ARG A 103 -11.22 -8.32 -20.32
N ALA A 104 -11.28 -6.99 -20.43
CA ALA A 104 -11.43 -6.27 -21.69
C ALA A 104 -10.51 -6.73 -22.84
N ALA A 105 -9.21 -6.97 -22.59
CA ALA A 105 -8.27 -7.28 -23.66
C ALA A 105 -8.51 -8.62 -24.36
N GLY A 106 -9.24 -9.55 -23.73
CA GLY A 106 -9.58 -10.83 -24.34
C GLY A 106 -10.94 -10.86 -25.04
N ALA A 107 -11.74 -9.79 -24.92
CA ALA A 107 -13.12 -9.77 -25.40
C ALA A 107 -13.19 -9.95 -26.92
N ASP A 108 -12.37 -9.20 -27.65
CA ASP A 108 -12.36 -9.23 -29.13
C ASP A 108 -12.00 -10.64 -29.64
N ASP A 109 -10.99 -11.28 -29.04
CA ASP A 109 -10.53 -12.61 -29.42
C ASP A 109 -11.62 -13.68 -29.25
N VAL A 110 -12.24 -13.74 -28.08
CA VAL A 110 -13.28 -14.74 -27.77
C VAL A 110 -14.50 -14.48 -28.64
N CYS A 111 -14.94 -13.23 -28.77
CA CYS A 111 -16.09 -12.87 -29.61
C CYS A 111 -15.84 -13.16 -31.09
N SER A 112 -14.63 -12.90 -31.61
CA SER A 112 -14.29 -13.22 -33.00
C SER A 112 -14.30 -14.72 -33.24
N TRP A 113 -13.65 -15.48 -32.36
CA TRP A 113 -13.58 -16.94 -32.49
C TRP A 113 -14.96 -17.61 -32.37
N LEU A 114 -15.85 -17.12 -31.49
CA LEU A 114 -17.22 -17.64 -31.41
C LEU A 114 -17.97 -17.51 -32.75
N ARG A 115 -17.75 -16.42 -33.50
CA ARG A 115 -18.34 -16.27 -34.85
C ARG A 115 -17.75 -17.28 -35.83
N GLU A 116 -16.45 -17.53 -35.76
CA GLU A 116 -15.78 -18.55 -36.57
C GLU A 116 -16.29 -19.97 -36.26
N GLU A 117 -16.63 -20.25 -35.00
CA GLU A 117 -17.29 -21.49 -34.55
C GLU A 117 -18.78 -21.59 -34.97
N GLY A 118 -19.31 -20.57 -35.64
CA GLY A 118 -20.67 -20.53 -36.16
C GLY A 118 -21.73 -20.00 -35.19
N TYR A 119 -21.32 -19.30 -34.13
CA TYR A 119 -22.26 -18.59 -33.26
C TYR A 119 -22.64 -17.22 -33.84
N ASN A 120 -23.94 -16.91 -33.80
CA ASN A 120 -24.48 -15.62 -34.22
C ASN A 120 -24.81 -14.76 -33.00
N SER A 121 -24.49 -13.48 -33.05
CA SER A 121 -24.98 -12.51 -32.06
C SER A 121 -26.46 -12.23 -32.33
N ASN A 122 -27.35 -12.59 -31.41
CA ASN A 122 -28.78 -12.34 -31.58
C ASN A 122 -29.11 -10.90 -31.16
N VAL A 123 -29.87 -10.19 -32.01
CA VAL A 123 -30.27 -8.78 -31.83
C VAL A 123 -31.61 -8.65 -31.09
N ASP A 124 -32.37 -9.73 -30.93
CA ASP A 124 -33.70 -9.67 -30.34
C ASP A 124 -33.72 -10.12 -28.87
N GLY A 125 -33.69 -9.14 -27.96
CA GLY A 125 -33.99 -9.34 -26.55
C GLY A 125 -33.40 -8.26 -25.65
N ASP A 126 -34.24 -7.31 -25.25
CA ASP A 126 -33.97 -6.23 -24.29
C ASP A 126 -33.07 -6.66 -23.12
N GLU A 127 -31.81 -6.20 -23.08
CA GLU A 127 -31.06 -5.78 -21.87
C GLU A 127 -29.55 -5.58 -22.11
N TYR A 128 -28.95 -6.10 -23.18
CA TYR A 128 -27.48 -6.11 -23.35
C TYR A 128 -27.02 -5.70 -24.75
N GLY A 129 -25.99 -4.83 -24.79
CA GLY A 129 -25.62 -4.03 -25.97
C GLY A 129 -24.92 -4.77 -27.11
N GLU A 130 -25.03 -4.18 -28.30
CA GLU A 130 -24.48 -4.66 -29.57
C GLU A 130 -22.95 -4.86 -29.55
N TRP A 131 -22.47 -5.83 -30.34
CA TRP A 131 -21.14 -5.82 -30.91
C TRP A 131 -21.24 -5.41 -32.38
N GLY A 132 -21.33 -4.11 -32.64
CA GLY A 132 -21.32 -3.55 -34.00
C GLY A 132 -19.90 -3.28 -34.52
N ALA A 133 -19.75 -3.02 -35.82
CA ALA A 133 -18.48 -2.68 -36.47
C ALA A 133 -17.92 -1.27 -36.10
N GLY A 134 -18.38 -0.68 -34.99
CA GLY A 134 -17.92 0.59 -34.40
C GLY A 134 -17.59 0.42 -32.92
N GLU A 135 -16.71 1.28 -32.39
CA GLU A 135 -16.07 1.27 -31.06
C GLU A 135 -16.73 0.35 -30.00
N SER A 136 -16.05 -0.75 -29.62
CA SER A 136 -16.60 -1.71 -28.66
C SER A 136 -16.89 -1.03 -27.31
N PRO A 137 -18.14 -1.03 -26.81
CA PRO A 137 -18.57 -0.20 -25.68
C PRO A 137 -17.85 -0.53 -24.36
N HIS A 138 -17.30 -1.74 -24.24
CA HIS A 138 -16.52 -2.16 -23.07
C HIS A 138 -15.17 -1.41 -22.97
N TYR A 139 -14.51 -1.08 -24.09
CA TYR A 139 -13.29 -0.26 -24.08
C TYR A 139 -13.59 1.15 -23.60
N THR A 140 -14.67 1.75 -24.11
CA THR A 140 -15.10 3.09 -23.68
C THR A 140 -15.43 3.12 -22.20
N LYS A 141 -16.12 2.10 -21.65
CA LYS A 141 -16.38 2.04 -20.21
C LYS A 141 -15.12 1.85 -19.37
N ALA A 142 -14.20 0.99 -19.81
CA ALA A 142 -12.93 0.76 -19.14
C ALA A 142 -12.05 2.02 -19.11
N VAL A 143 -11.89 2.69 -20.26
CA VAL A 143 -11.09 3.93 -20.38
C VAL A 143 -11.71 5.08 -19.59
N MET A 144 -13.04 5.20 -19.59
CA MET A 144 -13.74 6.24 -18.85
C MET A 144 -13.86 5.94 -17.34
N ASN A 145 -13.31 4.82 -16.86
CA ASN A 145 -13.43 4.34 -15.48
C ASN A 145 -14.88 4.40 -14.97
N LYS A 146 -15.83 4.00 -15.83
CA LYS A 146 -17.27 4.01 -15.53
C LYS A 146 -17.71 2.79 -14.73
N SER A 147 -16.85 1.80 -14.58
CA SER A 147 -16.95 0.73 -13.58
C SER A 147 -16.70 1.29 -12.18
N SER A 148 -17.25 0.64 -11.17
CA SER A 148 -16.89 0.90 -9.78
C SER A 148 -16.58 -0.40 -9.08
N PHE A 149 -15.95 -0.31 -7.91
CA PHE A 149 -15.77 -1.47 -7.03
C PHE A 149 -17.10 -2.23 -6.76
N HIS A 150 -18.25 -1.55 -6.84
CA HIS A 150 -19.55 -2.16 -6.61
C HIS A 150 -20.25 -2.67 -7.89
N ASP A 151 -19.74 -2.32 -9.07
CA ASP A 151 -20.26 -2.70 -10.38
C ASP A 151 -19.12 -2.77 -11.41
N PRO A 152 -18.39 -3.90 -11.47
CA PRO A 152 -17.25 -4.06 -12.38
C PRO A 152 -17.66 -4.52 -13.79
N LEU A 153 -18.95 -4.54 -14.13
CA LEU A 153 -19.43 -5.03 -15.42
C LEU A 153 -19.19 -4.00 -16.54
N LEU A 154 -18.39 -4.38 -17.54
CA LEU A 154 -18.09 -3.54 -18.70
C LEU A 154 -19.04 -3.86 -19.87
N GLY A 155 -19.32 -5.13 -20.13
CA GLY A 155 -20.20 -5.55 -21.22
C GLY A 155 -20.67 -6.98 -21.08
N VAL A 156 -21.78 -7.31 -21.75
CA VAL A 156 -22.29 -8.68 -21.90
C VAL A 156 -22.64 -8.86 -23.37
N TYR A 157 -22.07 -9.88 -24.00
CA TYR A 157 -22.33 -10.21 -25.40
C TYR A 157 -22.97 -11.60 -25.48
N ALA A 158 -24.15 -11.67 -26.07
CA ALA A 158 -24.91 -12.91 -26.20
C ALA A 158 -24.72 -13.52 -27.60
N PHE A 159 -24.44 -14.83 -27.62
CA PHE A 159 -24.20 -15.63 -28.81
C PHE A 159 -25.11 -16.84 -28.81
N GLN A 160 -25.62 -17.22 -29.99
CA GLN A 160 -26.44 -18.41 -30.16
C GLN A 160 -26.05 -19.23 -31.38
N LYS A 161 -26.22 -20.54 -31.27
CA LYS A 161 -25.99 -21.49 -32.36
C LYS A 161 -27.08 -22.57 -32.29
N ILE A 162 -27.63 -22.94 -33.44
CA ILE A 162 -28.53 -24.09 -33.55
C ILE A 162 -27.64 -25.31 -33.73
N GLY A 163 -27.63 -26.20 -32.74
CA GLY A 163 -27.01 -27.50 -32.83
C GLY A 163 -28.00 -28.52 -33.39
N SER A 164 -27.52 -29.41 -34.27
CA SER A 164 -28.27 -30.57 -34.73
C SER A 164 -27.76 -31.81 -33.99
N PRO A 165 -28.31 -32.18 -32.82
CA PRO A 165 -27.90 -33.38 -32.12
C PRO A 165 -28.25 -34.64 -32.93
N PRO A 166 -27.57 -35.78 -32.69
CA PRO A 166 -27.81 -37.05 -33.39
C PRO A 166 -29.26 -37.59 -33.29
N ALA A 167 -30.09 -37.06 -32.39
CA ALA A 167 -31.43 -37.51 -32.09
C ALA A 167 -32.57 -36.66 -32.70
N GLY A 168 -32.26 -35.69 -33.58
CA GLY A 168 -33.27 -35.09 -34.47
C GLY A 168 -34.17 -33.99 -33.90
N GLN A 169 -33.79 -33.32 -32.81
CA GLN A 169 -34.40 -32.04 -32.41
C GLN A 169 -33.33 -30.94 -32.36
N ASP A 170 -33.55 -29.86 -33.10
CA ASP A 170 -32.69 -28.69 -33.08
C ASP A 170 -32.58 -28.13 -31.64
N GLU A 171 -31.36 -28.04 -31.13
CA GLU A 171 -31.07 -27.49 -29.81
C GLU A 171 -30.44 -26.10 -29.96
N THR A 172 -30.93 -25.11 -29.21
CA THR A 172 -30.32 -23.77 -29.21
C THR A 172 -29.27 -23.66 -28.10
N LEU A 173 -28.00 -23.59 -28.47
CA LEU A 173 -26.88 -23.35 -27.57
C LEU A 173 -26.70 -21.84 -27.38
N ARG A 174 -26.60 -21.38 -26.12
CA ARG A 174 -26.47 -19.96 -25.76
C ARG A 174 -25.24 -19.69 -24.92
N ILE A 175 -24.39 -18.77 -25.38
CA ILE A 175 -23.17 -18.33 -24.71
C ILE A 175 -23.29 -16.86 -24.35
N GLN A 176 -22.90 -16.50 -23.13
CA GLN A 176 -22.70 -15.11 -22.72
C GLN A 176 -21.22 -14.85 -22.47
N VAL A 177 -20.67 -13.86 -23.17
CA VAL A 177 -19.32 -13.34 -22.95
C VAL A 177 -19.44 -12.09 -22.07
N ILE A 178 -19.03 -12.22 -20.82
CA ILE A 178 -19.20 -11.21 -19.76
C ILE A 178 -17.85 -10.54 -19.49
N VAL A 179 -17.73 -9.30 -19.92
CA VAL A 179 -16.52 -8.50 -19.80
C VAL A 179 -16.54 -7.74 -18.48
N VAL A 180 -15.54 -7.97 -17.64
CA VAL A 180 -15.40 -7.37 -16.31
C VAL A 180 -14.10 -6.58 -16.17
N ASP A 181 -14.11 -5.58 -15.31
CA ASP A 181 -12.98 -4.69 -15.03
C ASP A 181 -12.02 -5.22 -13.94
N VAL A 182 -12.37 -6.37 -13.34
CA VAL A 182 -11.59 -7.02 -12.29
C VAL A 182 -11.16 -8.42 -12.74
N ASP A 183 -10.38 -9.11 -11.91
CA ASP A 183 -10.08 -10.52 -12.19
C ASP A 183 -11.38 -11.37 -12.21
N PRO A 184 -11.61 -12.23 -13.22
CA PRO A 184 -12.85 -12.99 -13.32
C PRO A 184 -13.15 -13.86 -12.10
N VAL A 185 -12.13 -14.42 -11.44
CA VAL A 185 -12.34 -15.20 -10.22
C VAL A 185 -12.73 -14.30 -9.04
N GLN A 186 -12.17 -13.08 -8.94
CA GLN A 186 -12.62 -12.09 -7.96
C GLN A 186 -14.08 -11.68 -8.21
N HIS A 187 -14.47 -11.47 -9.47
CA HIS A 187 -15.85 -11.15 -9.83
C HIS A 187 -16.81 -12.27 -9.37
N ILE A 188 -16.44 -13.53 -9.60
CA ILE A 188 -17.25 -14.68 -9.16
C ILE A 188 -17.41 -14.70 -7.64
N LEU A 189 -16.34 -14.43 -6.88
CA LEU A 189 -16.40 -14.45 -5.42
C LEU A 189 -17.22 -13.30 -4.86
N PHE A 190 -17.04 -12.08 -5.37
CA PHE A 190 -17.51 -10.86 -4.69
C PHE A 190 -18.79 -10.27 -5.28
N ASP A 191 -19.17 -10.66 -6.50
CA ASP A 191 -20.32 -10.11 -7.23
C ASP A 191 -21.41 -11.11 -7.61
N PHE A 192 -21.22 -12.41 -7.41
CA PHE A 192 -22.27 -13.39 -7.70
C PHE A 192 -23.40 -13.36 -6.67
N HIS A 193 -24.62 -13.67 -7.12
CA HIS A 193 -25.81 -13.57 -6.28
C HIS A 193 -25.83 -14.60 -5.15
N SER A 194 -25.29 -15.81 -5.37
CA SER A 194 -25.35 -16.89 -4.38
C SER A 194 -24.26 -17.94 -4.54
N THR A 195 -23.97 -18.67 -3.46
CA THR A 195 -22.89 -19.67 -3.41
C THR A 195 -23.03 -20.82 -4.40
N GLY A 196 -24.25 -21.22 -4.77
CA GLY A 196 -24.50 -22.33 -5.69
C GLY A 196 -23.98 -22.11 -7.11
N VAL A 197 -23.66 -20.88 -7.49
CA VAL A 197 -23.07 -20.53 -8.79
C VAL A 197 -21.61 -20.10 -8.71
N MET A 198 -21.00 -20.15 -7.52
CA MET A 198 -19.57 -19.83 -7.33
C MET A 198 -18.70 -21.07 -7.63
N ASN A 199 -18.85 -21.59 -8.84
CA ASN A 199 -18.06 -22.69 -9.39
C ASN A 199 -17.55 -22.24 -10.76
N PHE A 200 -16.31 -22.54 -11.10
CA PHE A 200 -15.74 -22.12 -12.37
C PHE A 200 -14.69 -23.08 -12.91
N LEU A 201 -14.45 -22.98 -14.20
CA LEU A 201 -13.46 -23.74 -14.96
C LEU A 201 -12.52 -22.76 -15.66
N THR A 202 -11.23 -22.96 -15.48
CA THR A 202 -10.16 -22.31 -16.25
C THR A 202 -9.70 -23.26 -17.37
N ALA A 203 -8.66 -22.88 -18.11
CA ALA A 203 -8.03 -23.77 -19.08
C ALA A 203 -7.48 -25.07 -18.45
N PHE A 204 -7.06 -25.02 -17.17
CA PHE A 204 -6.31 -26.09 -16.53
C PHE A 204 -6.97 -26.64 -15.27
N GLU A 205 -7.91 -25.90 -14.68
CA GLU A 205 -8.46 -26.25 -13.37
C GLU A 205 -9.94 -25.93 -13.27
N GLY A 206 -10.71 -26.85 -12.69
CA GLY A 206 -12.05 -26.59 -12.21
C GLY A 206 -12.04 -26.38 -10.70
N VAL A 207 -12.75 -25.34 -10.21
CA VAL A 207 -12.95 -25.12 -8.78
C VAL A 207 -14.43 -24.91 -8.42
N SER A 208 -14.89 -25.64 -7.40
CA SER A 208 -16.10 -25.29 -6.65
C SER A 208 -15.69 -24.66 -5.31
N VAL A 209 -16.16 -23.43 -5.07
CA VAL A 209 -15.78 -22.68 -3.86
C VAL A 209 -16.54 -23.18 -2.62
N PHE A 210 -17.81 -23.56 -2.80
CA PHE A 210 -18.71 -24.03 -1.73
C PHE A 210 -19.32 -25.40 -2.07
N PRO A 211 -18.51 -26.44 -2.26
CA PRO A 211 -18.98 -27.71 -2.79
C PRO A 211 -19.90 -28.46 -1.82
N TRP A 212 -19.63 -28.39 -0.51
CA TRP A 212 -20.44 -29.09 0.47
C TRP A 212 -21.87 -28.55 0.51
N SER A 213 -22.04 -27.24 0.72
CA SER A 213 -23.37 -26.63 0.71
C SER A 213 -24.07 -26.84 -0.64
N THR A 214 -23.33 -26.73 -1.76
CA THR A 214 -23.92 -26.78 -3.10
C THR A 214 -24.30 -28.20 -3.53
N PHE A 215 -23.40 -29.17 -3.42
CA PHE A 215 -23.58 -30.51 -4.00
C PHE A 215 -23.98 -31.58 -2.98
N VAL A 216 -23.70 -31.36 -1.68
CA VAL A 216 -24.12 -32.28 -0.61
C VAL A 216 -25.43 -31.80 0.00
N ASP A 217 -25.47 -30.57 0.54
CA ASP A 217 -26.66 -30.07 1.23
C ASP A 217 -27.75 -29.55 0.27
N ARG A 218 -27.40 -29.34 -1.01
CA ARG A 218 -28.28 -28.69 -2.01
C ARG A 218 -28.80 -27.32 -1.56
N VAL A 219 -27.97 -26.55 -0.86
CA VAL A 219 -28.26 -25.20 -0.37
C VAL A 219 -27.41 -24.15 -1.11
N SER A 220 -28.07 -23.08 -1.55
CA SER A 220 -27.41 -21.90 -2.13
C SER A 220 -27.71 -20.67 -1.28
N TYR A 221 -26.67 -20.10 -0.65
CA TYR A 221 -26.81 -18.91 0.20
C TYR A 221 -26.70 -17.64 -0.64
N VAL A 222 -27.68 -16.74 -0.53
CA VAL A 222 -27.62 -15.43 -1.17
C VAL A 222 -26.50 -14.60 -0.55
N SER A 223 -25.49 -14.24 -1.36
CA SER A 223 -24.29 -13.49 -0.94
C SER A 223 -24.35 -12.01 -1.31
N LYS A 224 -25.06 -11.68 -2.40
CA LYS A 224 -25.22 -10.32 -2.88
C LYS A 224 -26.52 -10.21 -3.65
N ILE A 225 -27.33 -9.19 -3.36
CA ILE A 225 -28.41 -8.75 -4.24
C ILE A 225 -27.88 -7.51 -4.95
N ARG A 226 -27.77 -7.55 -6.30
CA ARG A 226 -27.34 -6.38 -7.06
C ARG A 226 -28.47 -5.34 -7.09
N ARG A 227 -28.22 -4.16 -7.67
CA ARG A 227 -29.28 -3.18 -7.92
C ARG A 227 -30.15 -3.68 -9.09
N GLU A 228 -31.01 -4.64 -8.81
CA GLU A 228 -31.89 -5.30 -9.77
C GLU A 228 -33.34 -5.30 -9.24
N SER A 229 -34.31 -5.45 -10.13
CA SER A 229 -35.73 -5.46 -9.75
C SER A 229 -36.08 -6.70 -8.92
N ASP A 230 -37.06 -6.58 -8.03
CA ASP A 230 -37.55 -7.72 -7.24
C ASP A 230 -38.01 -8.89 -8.11
N ALA A 231 -38.56 -8.60 -9.29
CA ALA A 231 -38.94 -9.61 -10.28
C ALA A 231 -37.74 -10.41 -10.79
N ARG A 232 -36.59 -9.75 -11.03
CA ARG A 232 -35.35 -10.41 -11.44
C ARG A 232 -34.78 -11.27 -10.32
N VAL A 233 -34.79 -10.76 -9.08
CA VAL A 233 -34.39 -11.51 -7.88
C VAL A 233 -35.23 -12.78 -7.71
N ALA A 234 -36.56 -12.65 -7.82
CA ALA A 234 -37.47 -13.78 -7.74
C ALA A 234 -37.26 -14.77 -8.90
N GLY A 235 -36.97 -14.27 -10.10
CA GLY A 235 -36.73 -15.07 -11.30
C GLY A 235 -35.55 -16.03 -11.15
N TRP A 236 -34.37 -15.54 -10.76
CA TRP A 236 -33.22 -16.42 -10.59
C TRP A 236 -33.35 -17.32 -9.36
N LYS A 237 -34.00 -16.88 -8.26
CA LYS A 237 -34.31 -17.76 -7.12
C LYS A 237 -35.15 -18.97 -7.58
N LYS A 238 -36.26 -18.70 -8.28
CA LYS A 238 -37.14 -19.74 -8.83
C LYS A 238 -36.40 -20.66 -9.82
N LYS A 239 -35.47 -20.13 -10.64
CA LYS A 239 -34.62 -20.93 -11.55
C LYS A 239 -33.83 -21.99 -10.79
N TYR A 240 -33.17 -21.64 -9.68
CA TYR A 240 -32.36 -22.59 -8.91
C TYR A 240 -33.18 -23.47 -7.97
N GLU A 241 -34.30 -22.98 -7.43
CA GLU A 241 -35.26 -23.81 -6.70
C GLU A 241 -35.84 -24.92 -7.58
N GLY A 242 -36.21 -24.59 -8.83
CA GLY A 242 -36.64 -25.58 -9.82
C GLY A 242 -35.56 -26.60 -10.21
N ARG A 243 -34.29 -26.32 -9.90
CA ARG A 243 -33.15 -27.26 -10.06
C ARG A 243 -32.88 -28.09 -8.80
N GLY A 244 -33.75 -27.99 -7.78
CA GLY A 244 -33.67 -28.75 -6.53
C GLY A 244 -32.79 -28.13 -5.45
N PHE A 245 -32.49 -26.83 -5.53
CA PHE A 245 -31.73 -26.12 -4.51
C PHE A 245 -32.65 -25.40 -3.51
N LEU A 246 -32.32 -25.48 -2.23
CA LEU A 246 -32.87 -24.58 -1.22
C LEU A 246 -32.11 -23.25 -1.24
N VAL A 247 -32.75 -22.17 -1.69
CA VAL A 247 -32.11 -20.85 -1.75
C VAL A 247 -32.37 -20.08 -0.46
N LYS A 248 -31.32 -19.86 0.35
CA LYS A 248 -31.41 -19.16 1.64
C LYS A 248 -31.06 -17.68 1.50
N ALA A 249 -32.02 -16.81 1.82
CA ALA A 249 -31.89 -15.35 1.77
C ALA A 249 -31.83 -14.74 3.19
N GLY A 250 -31.80 -13.41 3.30
CA GLY A 250 -31.72 -12.72 4.59
C GLY A 250 -32.79 -13.17 5.58
N GLY A 251 -32.42 -13.32 6.85
CA GLY A 251 -33.24 -13.87 7.94
C GLY A 251 -33.32 -15.41 7.97
N SER A 252 -32.70 -16.11 7.02
CA SER A 252 -32.67 -17.58 7.01
C SER A 252 -31.55 -18.14 7.90
N GLU A 253 -31.82 -19.24 8.60
CA GLU A 253 -30.79 -19.94 9.38
C GLU A 253 -29.67 -20.49 8.49
N VAL A 254 -28.42 -20.24 8.84
CA VAL A 254 -27.25 -20.79 8.14
C VAL A 254 -26.88 -22.14 8.74
N LEU A 255 -26.69 -23.16 7.88
CA LEU A 255 -26.33 -24.51 8.34
C LEU A 255 -24.92 -24.50 8.94
N GLN A 256 -24.68 -25.37 9.93
CA GLN A 256 -23.36 -25.51 10.55
C GLN A 256 -22.27 -26.00 9.56
N THR A 257 -22.67 -26.59 8.44
CA THR A 257 -21.79 -27.05 7.37
C THR A 257 -21.18 -25.90 6.57
N LEU A 258 -21.75 -24.69 6.63
CA LEU A 258 -21.14 -23.51 6.00
C LEU A 258 -19.99 -22.99 6.87
N GLU A 259 -18.78 -23.16 6.37
CA GLU A 259 -17.56 -22.64 7.00
C GLU A 259 -17.51 -21.11 6.93
N ARG A 260 -17.37 -20.48 8.10
CA ARG A 260 -17.37 -19.02 8.30
C ARG A 260 -15.94 -18.49 8.39
N GLY A 261 -15.76 -17.21 8.16
CA GLY A 261 -14.47 -16.52 8.33
C GLY A 261 -13.52 -16.69 7.14
N SER A 262 -12.22 -16.61 7.40
CA SER A 262 -11.17 -16.55 6.37
C SER A 262 -11.04 -17.87 5.61
N ARG A 263 -11.07 -17.77 4.30
CA ARG A 263 -10.91 -18.85 3.33
C ARG A 263 -10.04 -18.42 2.15
N PHE A 264 -9.67 -19.38 1.31
CA PHE A 264 -9.09 -19.10 0.00
C PHE A 264 -9.53 -20.14 -1.02
N VAL A 265 -9.57 -19.74 -2.28
CA VAL A 265 -9.96 -20.63 -3.38
C VAL A 265 -8.95 -21.78 -3.50
N GLY A 266 -9.46 -23.00 -3.45
CA GLY A 266 -8.63 -24.22 -3.45
C GLY A 266 -8.17 -24.67 -2.07
N ASP A 267 -8.67 -24.07 -0.99
CA ASP A 267 -8.45 -24.59 0.37
C ASP A 267 -9.10 -25.99 0.56
N ARG A 268 -8.88 -26.61 1.73
CA ARG A 268 -9.42 -27.94 2.08
C ARG A 268 -10.96 -28.03 2.06
N ARG A 269 -11.66 -26.91 1.94
CA ARG A 269 -13.12 -26.81 1.90
C ARG A 269 -13.65 -26.55 0.48
N SER A 270 -12.77 -26.27 -0.48
CA SER A 270 -13.06 -26.24 -1.91
C SER A 270 -12.89 -27.63 -2.54
N TRP A 271 -13.53 -27.84 -3.68
CA TRP A 271 -13.20 -28.95 -4.58
C TRP A 271 -12.43 -28.38 -5.75
N SER A 272 -11.27 -28.96 -6.04
CA SER A 272 -10.40 -28.55 -7.14
C SER A 272 -10.07 -29.77 -7.99
N MET A 273 -10.13 -29.60 -9.31
CA MET A 273 -9.80 -30.62 -10.29
C MET A 273 -8.80 -30.03 -11.26
N VAL A 274 -7.65 -30.69 -11.44
CA VAL A 274 -6.66 -30.31 -12.44
C VAL A 274 -6.95 -31.13 -13.70
N PHE A 275 -6.94 -30.47 -14.85
CA PHE A 275 -7.12 -31.09 -16.16
C PHE A 275 -5.75 -31.48 -16.72
N ASP A 276 -5.63 -32.72 -17.19
CA ASP A 276 -4.39 -33.27 -17.73
C ASP A 276 -4.20 -32.75 -19.17
N ASP A 277 -3.60 -31.57 -19.36
CA ASP A 277 -3.22 -31.09 -20.71
C ASP A 277 -2.07 -30.07 -20.77
N CYS A 278 -1.45 -30.03 -21.96
CA CYS A 278 -0.14 -29.49 -22.30
C CYS A 278 0.26 -28.12 -21.72
N ALA A 279 1.56 -27.97 -21.50
CA ALA A 279 2.19 -26.70 -21.15
C ALA A 279 1.73 -25.58 -22.10
N PRO A 280 1.44 -24.38 -21.58
CA PRO A 280 0.85 -23.30 -22.36
C PRO A 280 1.71 -22.94 -23.57
N LEU A 281 1.08 -22.84 -24.74
CA LEU A 281 1.74 -22.48 -26.00
C LEU A 281 2.17 -21.00 -26.04
N SER A 282 1.49 -20.16 -25.24
CA SER A 282 1.69 -18.71 -25.23
C SER A 282 1.61 -18.11 -23.82
N ARG A 283 2.13 -16.89 -23.65
CA ARG A 283 1.97 -16.12 -22.41
C ARG A 283 0.63 -15.37 -22.47
N GLY A 284 -0.23 -15.56 -21.47
CA GLY A 284 -1.50 -14.85 -21.38
C GLY A 284 -1.37 -13.33 -21.22
N TYR A 285 -2.39 -12.59 -21.66
CA TYR A 285 -2.42 -11.12 -21.70
C TYR A 285 -2.16 -10.46 -20.35
N TYR A 286 -2.54 -11.13 -19.27
CA TYR A 286 -2.45 -10.61 -17.91
C TYR A 286 -1.43 -11.37 -17.04
N GLY A 287 -0.55 -12.16 -17.67
CA GLY A 287 0.38 -13.04 -16.96
C GLY A 287 -0.28 -14.33 -16.47
N HIS A 288 0.31 -14.95 -15.44
CA HIS A 288 -0.24 -16.17 -14.85
C HIS A 288 -1.55 -15.86 -14.12
N GLN A 289 -2.61 -16.61 -14.44
CA GLN A 289 -3.90 -16.50 -13.77
C GLN A 289 -3.76 -16.96 -12.32
N ASN A 290 -4.01 -16.07 -11.36
CA ASN A 290 -3.99 -16.41 -9.94
C ASN A 290 -5.40 -16.78 -9.47
N ILE A 291 -5.67 -18.08 -9.38
CA ILE A 291 -6.96 -18.56 -8.87
C ILE A 291 -7.03 -18.60 -7.34
N HIS A 292 -5.88 -18.58 -6.62
CA HIS A 292 -5.83 -18.72 -5.16
C HIS A 292 -6.14 -17.41 -4.42
N ILE A 293 -7.33 -16.89 -4.66
CA ILE A 293 -7.82 -15.65 -4.05
C ILE A 293 -8.32 -15.95 -2.64
N ARG A 294 -7.88 -15.11 -1.69
CA ARG A 294 -8.36 -15.12 -0.30
C ARG A 294 -9.68 -14.35 -0.22
N PHE A 295 -10.56 -14.80 0.66
CA PHE A 295 -11.86 -14.18 0.94
C PHE A 295 -12.34 -14.50 2.36
N GLU A 296 -13.34 -13.77 2.83
CA GLU A 296 -14.04 -14.05 4.08
C GLU A 296 -15.51 -14.37 3.83
N VAL A 297 -16.06 -15.30 4.61
CA VAL A 297 -17.48 -15.63 4.65
C VAL A 297 -18.07 -15.02 5.91
N LEU A 298 -18.85 -13.95 5.74
CA LEU A 298 -19.42 -13.15 6.82
C LEU A 298 -20.93 -13.39 6.92
N LEU A 299 -21.46 -13.39 8.14
CA LEU A 299 -22.89 -13.58 8.42
C LEU A 299 -23.55 -12.27 8.86
N GLU A 300 -24.87 -12.27 9.03
CA GLU A 300 -25.65 -11.07 9.38
C GLU A 300 -25.15 -10.37 10.65
N ASP A 301 -24.63 -11.12 11.63
CA ASP A 301 -24.03 -10.60 12.86
C ASP A 301 -22.78 -9.74 12.66
N SER A 302 -22.12 -9.82 11.50
CA SER A 302 -21.00 -8.96 11.12
C SER A 302 -21.41 -7.51 10.82
N GLY A 303 -22.70 -7.25 10.59
CA GLY A 303 -23.20 -5.92 10.22
C GLY A 303 -22.89 -5.47 8.79
N VAL A 304 -22.22 -6.30 7.98
CA VAL A 304 -21.83 -5.96 6.59
C VAL A 304 -22.65 -6.67 5.52
N VAL A 305 -23.50 -7.63 5.91
CA VAL A 305 -24.39 -8.35 5.00
C VAL A 305 -25.52 -7.40 4.57
N ALA A 306 -25.67 -7.21 3.26
CA ALA A 306 -26.70 -6.35 2.71
C ALA A 306 -28.10 -6.92 2.97
N HIS A 307 -29.09 -6.04 3.16
CA HIS A 307 -30.48 -6.43 3.38
C HIS A 307 -30.98 -7.42 2.30
N GLY A 308 -31.59 -8.52 2.75
CA GLY A 308 -32.07 -9.60 1.89
C GLY A 308 -31.01 -10.65 1.49
N SER A 309 -29.73 -10.41 1.76
CA SER A 309 -28.66 -11.43 1.63
C SER A 309 -28.52 -12.21 2.93
N CYS A 310 -28.12 -13.49 2.84
CA CYS A 310 -27.93 -14.38 3.98
C CYS A 310 -26.48 -14.36 4.49
N ILE A 311 -25.53 -14.20 3.57
CA ILE A 311 -24.11 -14.11 3.85
C ILE A 311 -23.49 -12.97 3.04
N ARG A 312 -22.22 -12.68 3.30
CA ARG A 312 -21.38 -11.87 2.42
C ARG A 312 -20.04 -12.57 2.20
N VAL A 313 -19.78 -12.93 0.95
CA VAL A 313 -18.42 -13.29 0.49
C VAL A 313 -17.71 -12.00 0.09
N ALA A 314 -16.62 -11.66 0.77
CA ALA A 314 -15.91 -10.40 0.55
C ALA A 314 -14.39 -10.54 0.64
N GLU A 315 -13.69 -9.50 0.17
CA GLU A 315 -12.26 -9.37 0.27
C GLU A 315 -11.81 -9.43 1.74
N PRO A 316 -10.71 -10.15 2.03
CA PRO A 316 -10.20 -10.23 3.38
C PRO A 316 -9.59 -8.88 3.79
N TYR A 317 -9.70 -8.54 5.08
CA TYR A 317 -9.03 -7.38 5.72
C TYR A 317 -9.59 -5.96 5.49
N ILE A 318 -10.71 -5.76 4.80
CA ILE A 318 -11.39 -4.43 4.81
C ILE A 318 -12.29 -4.29 6.06
N TRP A 319 -12.78 -5.39 6.61
CA TRP A 319 -13.82 -5.41 7.65
C TRP A 319 -13.28 -5.57 9.08
N ASN A 320 -12.00 -5.93 9.24
CA ASN A 320 -11.29 -5.98 10.52
C ASN A 320 -10.51 -4.70 10.83
N LEU A 321 -10.66 -3.66 9.99
CA LEU A 321 -10.09 -2.35 10.28
C LEU A 321 -10.86 -1.72 11.42
N SER A 322 -10.15 -1.17 12.41
CA SER A 322 -10.79 -0.27 13.36
C SER A 322 -11.50 0.87 12.60
N PRO A 323 -12.59 1.44 13.14
CA PRO A 323 -13.28 2.56 12.48
C PRO A 323 -12.33 3.71 12.09
N PHE A 324 -11.28 3.91 12.89
CA PHE A 324 -10.24 4.89 12.62
C PHE A 324 -9.35 4.54 11.41
N GLU A 325 -8.93 3.28 11.28
CA GLU A 325 -8.16 2.81 10.12
C GLU A 325 -8.97 2.90 8.84
N TYR A 326 -10.22 2.48 8.89
CA TYR A 326 -11.13 2.57 7.77
C TYR A 326 -11.35 4.03 7.34
N PHE A 327 -11.56 4.93 8.31
CA PHE A 327 -11.65 6.37 8.06
C PHE A 327 -10.38 6.92 7.40
N LEU A 328 -9.19 6.63 7.95
CA LEU A 328 -7.93 7.15 7.41
C LEU A 328 -7.62 6.63 6.00
N LEU A 329 -7.91 5.36 5.72
CA LEU A 329 -7.66 4.76 4.40
C LEU A 329 -8.63 5.25 3.32
N ARG A 330 -9.83 5.70 3.69
CA ARG A 330 -10.81 6.29 2.77
C ARG A 330 -10.76 7.82 2.70
N ALA A 331 -10.15 8.47 3.68
CA ALA A 331 -9.96 9.91 3.68
C ALA A 331 -9.07 10.32 2.50
N SER A 332 -9.36 11.48 1.91
CA SER A 332 -8.49 12.03 0.88
C SER A 332 -7.09 12.31 1.44
N THR A 333 -6.07 12.23 0.59
CA THR A 333 -4.68 12.53 0.96
C THR A 333 -4.54 13.86 1.70
N SER A 334 -5.29 14.89 1.29
CA SER A 334 -5.33 16.20 1.95
C SER A 334 -5.89 16.16 3.37
N VAL A 335 -6.90 15.33 3.65
CA VAL A 335 -7.46 15.16 5.00
C VAL A 335 -6.48 14.39 5.88
N THR A 336 -5.94 13.28 5.37
CA THR A 336 -4.96 12.46 6.08
C THR A 336 -3.70 13.26 6.43
N CYS A 337 -3.14 14.00 5.46
CA CYS A 337 -1.99 14.87 5.72
C CYS A 337 -2.29 15.92 6.79
N ARG A 338 -3.45 16.58 6.74
CA ARG A 338 -3.82 17.58 7.76
C ARG A 338 -3.95 16.97 9.14
N LEU A 339 -4.60 15.82 9.27
CA LEU A 339 -4.70 15.11 10.55
C LEU A 339 -3.32 14.77 11.10
N LEU A 340 -2.51 14.02 10.34
CA LEU A 340 -1.21 13.53 10.80
C LEU A 340 -0.20 14.67 11.06
N GLN A 341 -0.34 15.81 10.36
CA GLN A 341 0.44 17.02 10.59
C GLN A 341 0.20 17.65 11.97
N HIS A 342 -0.95 17.41 12.60
CA HIS A 342 -1.30 17.91 13.94
C HIS A 342 -1.07 16.88 15.05
N VAL A 343 -0.88 15.60 14.72
CA VAL A 343 -0.55 14.54 15.69
C VAL A 343 0.90 14.70 16.13
N ASP A 344 1.17 14.58 17.44
CA ASP A 344 2.54 14.61 17.98
C ASP A 344 3.36 13.38 17.54
N ILE A 345 4.67 13.46 17.72
CA ILE A 345 5.60 12.44 17.21
C ILE A 345 5.37 11.09 17.89
N LEU A 346 5.13 11.05 19.20
CA LEU A 346 4.93 9.79 19.92
C LEU A 346 3.60 9.14 19.56
N SER A 347 2.54 9.93 19.41
CA SER A 347 1.24 9.42 18.97
C SER A 347 1.32 8.88 17.54
N LEU A 348 2.07 9.51 16.63
CA LEU A 348 2.29 8.98 15.29
C LEU A 348 3.06 7.67 15.28
N VAL A 349 4.15 7.58 16.07
CA VAL A 349 4.91 6.34 16.20
C VAL A 349 4.02 5.25 16.80
N SER A 350 3.24 5.58 17.82
CA SER A 350 2.30 4.64 18.45
C SER A 350 1.26 4.16 17.44
N LEU A 351 0.68 5.06 16.66
CA LEU A 351 -0.27 4.75 15.58
C LEU A 351 0.37 3.86 14.51
N SER A 352 1.62 4.13 14.12
CA SER A 352 2.33 3.30 13.14
C SER A 352 2.59 1.88 13.63
N ARG A 353 2.51 1.63 14.94
CA ARG A 353 2.76 0.32 15.56
C ARG A 353 1.50 -0.49 15.80
N THR A 354 0.30 0.07 15.60
CA THR A 354 -0.96 -0.65 15.85
C THR A 354 -1.31 -1.61 14.72
N SER A 355 -0.96 -1.29 13.45
CA SER A 355 -1.18 -2.19 12.32
C SER A 355 -0.22 -1.93 11.15
N LYS A 356 -0.11 -2.91 10.25
CA LYS A 356 0.70 -2.79 9.02
C LYS A 356 0.19 -1.69 8.10
N GLN A 357 -1.13 -1.52 8.01
CA GLN A 357 -1.77 -0.50 7.17
C GLN A 357 -1.47 0.91 7.69
N LEU A 358 -1.61 1.14 9.00
CA LEU A 358 -1.26 2.42 9.60
C LEU A 358 0.25 2.68 9.55
N HIS A 359 1.06 1.63 9.64
CA HIS A 359 2.49 1.73 9.39
C HIS A 359 2.78 2.29 7.99
N SER A 360 2.17 1.72 6.95
CA SER A 360 2.34 2.22 5.56
C SER A 360 1.82 3.65 5.37
N VAL A 361 0.70 4.02 6.01
CA VAL A 361 0.21 5.41 6.00
C VAL A 361 1.20 6.35 6.69
N TYR A 362 1.77 5.93 7.81
CA TYR A 362 2.82 6.67 8.51
C TYR A 362 4.07 6.82 7.63
N GLU A 363 4.57 5.76 7.00
CA GLU A 363 5.76 5.81 6.15
C GLU A 363 5.56 6.79 4.99
N TRP A 364 4.43 6.68 4.28
CA TRP A 364 4.06 7.60 3.21
C TRP A 364 4.01 9.06 3.71
N PHE A 365 3.33 9.30 4.83
CA PHE A 365 3.26 10.64 5.41
C PHE A 365 4.64 11.14 5.86
N ALA A 366 5.47 10.28 6.45
CA ALA A 366 6.81 10.61 6.92
C ALA A 366 7.73 11.01 5.76
N GLU A 367 7.68 10.30 4.64
CA GLU A 367 8.41 10.66 3.42
C GLU A 367 8.07 12.08 2.94
N MET A 368 6.80 12.50 3.06
CA MET A 368 6.37 13.84 2.67
C MET A 368 6.69 14.90 3.73
N ALA A 369 6.39 14.61 5.00
CA ALA A 369 6.48 15.55 6.11
C ALA A 369 7.93 15.96 6.41
N TRP A 370 8.87 15.03 6.22
CA TRP A 370 10.30 15.22 6.45
C TRP A 370 11.14 15.18 5.15
N ASP A 371 10.54 15.48 3.99
CA ASP A 371 11.31 15.86 2.81
C ASP A 371 11.73 17.34 2.91
N PRO A 372 13.03 17.64 3.05
CA PRO A 372 13.51 19.01 3.20
C PRO A 372 13.27 19.86 1.95
N SER A 373 13.06 19.24 0.79
CA SER A 373 12.80 19.93 -0.48
C SER A 373 11.56 20.83 -0.38
N TRP A 374 10.48 20.37 0.25
CA TRP A 374 9.27 21.18 0.45
C TRP A 374 9.52 22.44 1.27
N ARG A 375 10.38 22.34 2.30
CA ARG A 375 10.76 23.49 3.12
C ARG A 375 11.69 24.42 2.35
N TYR A 376 12.66 23.88 1.61
CA TYR A 376 13.57 24.68 0.80
C TYR A 376 12.89 25.41 -0.35
N ARG A 377 11.77 24.91 -0.92
CA ARG A 377 10.99 25.62 -1.97
C ARG A 377 10.54 27.02 -1.56
N GLN A 378 10.34 27.24 -0.26
CA GLN A 378 9.96 28.55 0.25
C GLN A 378 11.11 29.55 0.19
N TRP A 379 12.36 29.06 0.18
CA TRP A 379 13.57 29.87 0.27
C TRP A 379 14.31 29.94 -1.07
N PHE A 380 14.31 28.87 -1.85
CA PHE A 380 15.15 28.74 -3.03
C PHE A 380 14.37 28.22 -4.22
N VAL A 381 14.67 28.77 -5.39
CA VAL A 381 14.17 28.30 -6.69
C VAL A 381 14.91 27.01 -7.05
N HIS A 382 16.24 26.97 -6.89
CA HIS A 382 17.06 25.84 -7.34
C HIS A 382 17.49 24.91 -6.20
N ILE A 383 16.56 24.10 -5.68
CA ILE A 383 16.80 23.23 -4.50
C ILE A 383 17.90 22.18 -4.73
N LYS A 384 17.95 21.56 -5.91
CA LYS A 384 19.01 20.58 -6.22
C LYS A 384 20.39 21.24 -6.19
N ALA A 385 20.49 22.48 -6.66
CA ALA A 385 21.73 23.26 -6.58
C ALA A 385 22.08 23.59 -5.11
N PHE A 386 21.09 23.97 -4.30
CA PHE A 386 21.28 24.19 -2.86
C PHE A 386 21.82 22.93 -2.13
N LYS A 387 21.23 21.75 -2.37
CA LYS A 387 21.72 20.50 -1.75
C LYS A 387 23.15 20.15 -2.19
N ARG A 388 23.49 20.36 -3.47
CA ARG A 388 24.87 20.20 -3.96
C ARG A 388 25.83 21.20 -3.29
N LEU A 389 25.37 22.43 -3.09
CA LEU A 389 26.16 23.48 -2.45
C LEU A 389 26.41 23.16 -0.96
N LEU A 390 25.40 22.67 -0.23
CA LEU A 390 25.57 22.16 1.13
C LEU A 390 26.66 21.06 1.17
N ARG A 391 26.62 20.12 0.22
CA ARG A 391 27.60 19.03 0.13
C ARG A 391 29.00 19.55 -0.17
N ARG A 392 29.16 20.35 -1.23
CA ARG A 392 30.45 20.84 -1.71
C ARG A 392 31.15 21.72 -0.67
N CYS A 393 30.39 22.52 0.08
CA CYS A 393 30.91 23.39 1.11
C CYS A 393 31.03 22.74 2.49
N ASN A 394 30.61 21.48 2.66
CA ASN A 394 30.43 20.84 3.96
C ASN A 394 29.62 21.73 4.92
N ALA A 395 28.53 22.32 4.40
CA ALA A 395 27.69 23.25 5.12
C ALA A 395 26.45 22.55 5.68
N VAL A 396 25.95 23.03 6.81
CA VAL A 396 24.75 22.51 7.46
C VAL A 396 23.76 23.63 7.78
N VAL A 397 22.47 23.35 7.67
CA VAL A 397 21.41 24.26 8.11
C VAL A 397 21.04 23.90 9.54
N SER A 398 21.02 24.85 10.47
CA SER A 398 20.72 24.59 11.88
C SER A 398 19.78 25.65 12.47
N GLY A 399 19.74 25.79 13.80
CA GLY A 399 18.97 26.78 14.51
C GLY A 399 17.46 26.61 14.36
N SER A 400 16.76 27.73 14.16
CA SER A 400 15.29 27.73 14.12
C SER A 400 14.73 26.99 12.92
N PHE A 401 15.45 26.94 11.79
CA PHE A 401 15.00 26.23 10.60
C PHE A 401 15.01 24.71 10.83
N ALA A 402 16.11 24.17 11.35
CA ALA A 402 16.21 22.74 11.65
C ALA A 402 15.17 22.31 12.71
N LEU A 403 14.96 23.13 13.74
CA LEU A 403 13.93 22.88 14.75
C LEU A 403 12.52 22.75 14.13
N GLN A 404 12.16 23.66 13.21
CA GLN A 404 10.87 23.63 12.51
C GLN A 404 10.70 22.42 11.60
N PHE A 405 11.79 21.97 10.98
CA PHE A 405 11.77 20.79 10.12
C PHE A 405 11.37 19.54 10.92
N PHE A 406 12.06 19.26 12.03
CA PHE A 406 11.76 18.09 12.85
C PHE A 406 10.38 18.17 13.52
N GLU A 407 10.01 19.33 14.06
CA GLU A 407 8.72 19.54 14.73
C GLU A 407 7.54 19.65 13.75
N ARG A 408 7.83 19.79 12.45
CA ARG A 408 6.88 20.07 11.38
C ARG A 408 6.07 21.35 11.58
N ARG A 409 6.47 22.27 12.46
CA ARG A 409 5.79 23.56 12.68
C ARG A 409 6.42 24.70 11.88
N ARG A 410 5.71 25.82 11.74
CA ARG A 410 6.23 27.08 11.15
C ARG A 410 6.36 28.14 12.24
N TYR A 411 7.53 28.72 12.37
CA TYR A 411 7.82 29.88 13.20
C TYR A 411 7.91 31.10 12.27
N VAL A 412 6.86 31.90 12.25
CA VAL A 412 6.80 33.13 11.44
C VAL A 412 7.97 34.05 11.81
N GLY A 413 8.62 34.61 10.78
CA GLY A 413 9.79 35.49 10.94
C GLY A 413 11.06 34.81 11.43
N SER A 414 11.16 33.48 11.33
CA SER A 414 12.41 32.77 11.62
C SER A 414 13.42 32.90 10.48
N ASP A 415 14.68 33.05 10.85
CA ASP A 415 15.81 33.08 9.92
C ASP A 415 16.25 31.66 9.55
N MET A 416 16.94 31.52 8.41
CA MET A 416 17.64 30.30 8.02
C MET A 416 19.13 30.45 8.31
N ASP A 417 19.65 29.66 9.24
CA ASP A 417 21.02 29.71 9.70
C ASP A 417 21.84 28.61 8.99
N ILE A 418 22.81 29.00 8.16
CA ILE A 418 23.68 28.09 7.40
C ILE A 418 25.11 28.22 7.92
N TYR A 419 25.64 27.14 8.49
CA TYR A 419 26.98 27.08 9.06
C TYR A 419 27.95 26.42 8.08
N LEU A 420 29.12 27.03 7.88
CA LEU A 420 30.17 26.52 7.00
C LEU A 420 31.55 27.07 7.37
N ARG A 421 32.59 26.50 6.77
CA ARG A 421 33.97 27.00 6.88
C ARG A 421 34.35 27.95 5.73
N CYS A 422 35.44 28.69 5.91
CA CYS A 422 35.93 29.78 5.05
C CYS A 422 35.88 29.51 3.53
N ALA A 423 36.35 28.35 3.07
CA ALA A 423 36.45 28.03 1.64
C ALA A 423 35.10 28.09 0.87
N GLY A 424 33.98 27.78 1.53
CA GLY A 424 32.67 27.76 0.87
C GLY A 424 31.95 29.13 0.83
N VAL A 425 32.46 30.14 1.55
CA VAL A 425 31.73 31.39 1.83
C VAL A 425 31.47 32.19 0.56
N LYS A 426 32.50 32.38 -0.27
CA LYS A 426 32.39 33.17 -1.51
C LYS A 426 31.33 32.58 -2.42
N GLU A 427 31.35 31.26 -2.56
CA GLU A 427 30.43 30.53 -3.41
C GLU A 427 28.99 30.59 -2.88
N PHE A 428 28.78 30.40 -1.58
CA PHE A 428 27.48 30.54 -0.94
C PHE A 428 26.89 31.95 -1.12
N CYS A 429 27.70 32.97 -0.87
CA CYS A 429 27.29 34.37 -1.02
C CYS A 429 26.93 34.73 -2.47
N VAL A 430 27.70 34.24 -3.45
CA VAL A 430 27.39 34.44 -4.88
C VAL A 430 26.11 33.70 -5.27
N TRP A 431 25.94 32.46 -4.81
CA TRP A 431 24.74 31.68 -5.10
C TRP A 431 23.47 32.33 -4.52
N LEU A 432 23.51 32.82 -3.27
CA LEU A 432 22.37 33.54 -2.66
C LEU A 432 22.00 34.81 -3.44
N LYS A 433 22.98 35.56 -3.95
CA LYS A 433 22.72 36.72 -4.83
C LYS A 433 21.99 36.29 -6.10
N ASN A 434 22.40 35.19 -6.71
CA ASN A 434 21.76 34.64 -7.91
C ASN A 434 20.34 34.11 -7.62
N GLU A 435 20.06 33.65 -6.39
CA GLU A 435 18.70 33.30 -5.92
C GLU A 435 17.83 34.52 -5.58
N GLY A 436 18.33 35.75 -5.84
CA GLY A 436 17.61 36.99 -5.65
C GLY A 436 17.68 37.57 -4.24
N TYR A 437 18.56 37.05 -3.38
CA TYR A 437 18.81 37.64 -2.07
C TYR A 437 19.79 38.81 -2.17
N ARG A 438 19.49 39.89 -1.43
CA ARG A 438 20.38 41.04 -1.27
C ARG A 438 21.13 40.92 0.04
N ASN A 439 22.44 41.11 -0.01
CA ASN A 439 23.21 41.25 1.22
C ASN A 439 22.82 42.57 1.90
N VAL A 440 22.54 42.52 3.20
CA VAL A 440 22.09 43.67 3.99
C VAL A 440 23.07 44.00 5.12
N ASP A 441 24.37 43.72 4.92
CA ASP A 441 25.41 43.93 5.93
C ASP A 441 25.62 45.44 6.20
N GLY A 442 24.65 46.08 6.86
CA GLY A 442 24.65 47.45 7.35
C GLY A 442 24.48 47.47 8.88
N ASN A 443 25.48 48.04 9.57
CA ASN A 443 25.54 48.44 10.99
C ASN A 443 25.07 47.48 12.12
N SER A 444 24.67 46.24 11.84
CA SER A 444 24.40 45.27 12.91
C SER A 444 25.69 44.64 13.45
N SER A 445 25.70 44.39 14.77
CA SER A 445 26.83 44.02 15.63
C SER A 445 27.51 42.65 15.37
N TYR A 446 27.41 42.10 14.16
CA TYR A 446 27.96 40.78 13.84
C TYR A 446 29.25 40.89 13.02
N VAL A 447 30.24 40.07 13.38
CA VAL A 447 31.62 40.11 12.85
C VAL A 447 31.60 39.95 11.32
N ARG A 448 32.31 40.83 10.61
CA ARG A 448 32.51 40.74 9.15
C ARG A 448 33.70 39.85 8.85
N THR A 449 33.57 38.97 7.86
CA THR A 449 34.68 38.13 7.40
C THR A 449 35.70 38.94 6.61
N ASN A 450 36.98 38.72 6.87
CA ASN A 450 38.11 39.20 6.08
C ASN A 450 38.89 37.99 5.55
N PHE A 451 38.63 37.56 4.31
CA PHE A 451 39.08 36.27 3.76
C PHE A 451 40.55 35.89 4.05
N PRO A 452 41.55 36.77 3.83
CA PRO A 452 42.94 36.47 4.16
C PRO A 452 43.15 36.24 5.66
N GLU A 453 42.58 37.12 6.49
CA GLU A 453 42.73 37.08 7.95
C GLU A 453 41.96 35.90 8.57
N ASP A 454 40.77 35.59 8.08
CA ASP A 454 39.97 34.45 8.53
C ASP A 454 40.58 33.11 8.16
N THR A 455 41.25 33.04 7.01
CA THR A 455 42.00 31.85 6.60
C THR A 455 43.21 31.66 7.52
N LEU A 456 43.97 32.72 7.79
CA LEU A 456 45.07 32.69 8.76
C LEU A 456 44.57 32.35 10.16
N ARG A 457 43.41 32.89 10.54
CA ARG A 457 42.76 32.63 11.82
C ARG A 457 42.39 31.14 11.91
N ALA A 458 41.75 30.58 10.89
CA ALA A 458 41.39 29.16 10.86
C ALA A 458 42.61 28.21 10.90
N LEU A 459 43.79 28.65 10.42
CA LEU A 459 45.03 27.86 10.43
C LEU A 459 45.85 28.00 11.72
N ALA A 460 45.63 29.05 12.52
CA ALA A 460 46.44 29.29 13.71
C ALA A 460 46.12 28.28 14.85
N PRO A 461 47.12 27.92 15.69
CA PRO A 461 46.95 26.99 16.81
C PRO A 461 45.79 27.38 17.73
N ARG A 462 44.97 26.40 18.12
CA ARG A 462 43.82 26.63 18.99
C ARG A 462 44.25 26.82 20.45
N ASN A 463 43.73 27.85 21.10
CA ASN A 463 43.74 28.00 22.56
C ASN A 463 42.28 28.00 23.07
N SER A 464 42.07 27.59 24.32
CA SER A 464 40.74 27.35 24.91
C SER A 464 39.83 28.58 25.04
N LYS A 465 40.34 29.80 24.78
CA LYS A 465 39.59 31.06 24.87
C LYS A 465 39.16 31.64 23.51
N ARG A 466 39.44 30.94 22.40
CA ARG A 466 39.19 31.47 21.05
C ARG A 466 37.73 31.28 20.65
N ASN A 467 37.09 32.36 20.19
CA ASN A 467 35.75 32.26 19.58
C ASN A 467 35.87 31.64 18.16
N PRO A 468 35.23 30.49 17.90
CA PRO A 468 35.29 29.83 16.58
C PRO A 468 34.47 30.55 15.50
N LEU A 469 33.63 31.51 15.88
CA LEU A 469 32.88 32.34 14.95
C LEU A 469 33.82 33.35 14.26
N LEU A 470 33.92 33.25 12.94
CA LEU A 470 34.72 34.12 12.08
C LEU A 470 33.90 35.27 11.50
N GLY A 471 32.64 35.01 11.13
CA GLY A 471 31.75 36.07 10.68
C GLY A 471 30.34 35.60 10.34
N VAL A 472 29.45 36.56 10.12
CA VAL A 472 28.05 36.30 9.73
C VAL A 472 27.67 37.24 8.59
N HIS A 473 27.25 36.68 7.45
CA HIS A 473 26.67 37.45 6.36
C HIS A 473 25.16 37.31 6.35
N THR A 474 24.45 38.44 6.36
CA THR A 474 22.98 38.43 6.34
C THR A 474 22.46 38.79 4.96
N PHE A 475 21.60 37.92 4.45
CA PHE A 475 20.96 38.05 3.16
C PHE A 475 19.45 38.15 3.34
N GLN A 476 18.81 39.06 2.61
CA GLN A 476 17.37 39.28 2.66
C GLN A 476 16.72 39.23 1.29
N ARG A 477 15.52 38.67 1.23
CA ARG A 477 14.64 38.74 0.07
C ARG A 477 13.25 39.16 0.51
N MET A 478 12.71 40.16 -0.15
CA MET A 478 11.33 40.63 0.07
C MET A 478 10.40 39.84 -0.85
N LEU A 479 9.37 39.24 -0.28
CA LEU A 479 8.32 38.53 -1.00
C LEU A 479 7.01 39.28 -0.85
N GLY A 480 6.40 39.65 -1.98
CA GLY A 480 5.04 40.20 -1.99
C GLY A 480 4.00 39.08 -1.85
N SER A 481 3.11 39.23 -0.87
CA SER A 481 1.90 38.41 -0.75
C SER A 481 0.81 38.93 -1.70
N ALA A 482 -0.08 38.05 -2.15
CA ALA A 482 -1.29 38.41 -2.90
C ALA A 482 -2.20 39.40 -2.13
N SER A 483 -2.05 39.48 -0.80
CA SER A 483 -2.73 40.45 0.08
C SER A 483 -1.99 41.78 0.26
N GLY A 484 -0.90 42.03 -0.47
CA GLY A 484 -0.08 43.24 -0.34
C GLY A 484 0.90 43.26 0.84
N HIS A 485 0.89 42.23 1.69
CA HIS A 485 1.89 42.08 2.76
C HIS A 485 3.27 41.74 2.21
N ILE A 486 4.33 42.42 2.68
CA ILE A 486 5.72 42.10 2.34
C ILE A 486 6.29 41.20 3.45
N GLU A 487 6.61 39.95 3.10
CA GLU A 487 7.35 39.03 3.99
C GLU A 487 8.86 39.15 3.69
N VAL A 488 9.66 39.40 4.73
CA VAL A 488 11.12 39.44 4.61
C VAL A 488 11.69 38.09 5.01
N GLN A 489 12.30 37.38 4.06
CA GLN A 489 13.05 36.16 4.33
C GLN A 489 14.52 36.50 4.58
N ARG A 490 15.08 35.98 5.67
CA ARG A 490 16.48 36.24 6.06
C ARG A 490 17.29 34.96 6.14
N VAL A 491 18.39 34.91 5.40
CA VAL A 491 19.36 33.81 5.41
C VAL A 491 20.65 34.35 6.05
N GLN A 492 21.17 33.65 7.05
CA GLN A 492 22.44 33.95 7.69
C GLN A 492 23.46 32.89 7.28
N VAL A 493 24.55 33.34 6.65
CA VAL A 493 25.72 32.52 6.32
C VAL A 493 26.74 32.72 7.43
N ILE A 494 26.85 31.74 8.31
CA ILE A 494 27.65 31.77 9.54
C ILE A 494 28.95 31.01 9.30
N VAL A 495 30.05 31.75 9.40
CA VAL A 495 31.39 31.27 9.06
C VAL A 495 32.13 30.88 10.33
N VAL A 496 32.58 29.63 10.39
CA VAL A 496 33.27 29.05 11.55
C VAL A 496 34.65 28.51 11.17
N ASP A 497 35.58 28.49 12.11
CA ASP A 497 36.92 27.90 11.93
C ASP A 497 36.97 26.38 12.24
N THR A 498 35.88 25.81 12.73
CA THR A 498 35.75 24.37 13.06
C THR A 498 34.84 23.65 12.06
N ASP A 499 34.69 22.32 12.20
CA ASP A 499 33.59 21.66 11.48
C ASP A 499 32.23 22.21 11.94
N PRO A 500 31.27 22.50 11.04
CA PRO A 500 29.98 23.02 11.46
C PRO A 500 29.23 22.13 12.46
N VAL A 501 29.39 20.81 12.41
CA VAL A 501 28.78 19.89 13.39
C VAL A 501 29.47 20.01 14.75
N GLU A 502 30.81 20.10 14.76
CA GLU A 502 31.61 20.39 15.97
C GLU A 502 31.21 21.75 16.58
N HIS A 503 30.98 22.77 15.75
CA HIS A 503 30.51 24.07 16.21
C HIS A 503 29.16 23.98 16.92
N ILE A 504 28.22 23.23 16.33
CA ILE A 504 26.89 22.99 16.92
C ILE A 504 27.01 22.27 18.26
N LEU A 505 27.88 21.28 18.36
CA LEU A 505 28.07 20.52 19.59
C LEU A 505 28.61 21.40 20.72
N PHE A 506 29.67 22.16 20.46
CA PHE A 506 30.48 22.74 21.54
C PHE A 506 30.21 24.22 21.81
N HIS A 507 29.49 24.92 20.94
CA HIS A 507 29.32 26.38 21.06
C HIS A 507 27.86 26.86 21.07
N PHE A 508 26.89 25.95 20.89
CA PHE A 508 25.47 26.32 20.96
C PHE A 508 25.03 26.56 22.41
N HIS A 509 24.16 27.56 22.58
CA HIS A 509 23.69 28.02 23.88
C HIS A 509 22.72 27.05 24.56
N SER A 510 22.01 26.21 23.80
CA SER A 510 21.07 25.25 24.38
C SER A 510 20.77 24.05 23.50
N THR A 511 20.35 22.94 24.12
CA THR A 511 20.10 21.67 23.40
C THR A 511 18.96 21.70 22.39
N ALA A 512 17.94 22.55 22.55
CA ALA A 512 16.82 22.62 21.60
C ALA A 512 17.21 23.12 20.20
N VAL A 513 18.38 23.74 20.05
CA VAL A 513 18.89 24.17 18.73
C VAL A 513 19.99 23.27 18.18
N MET A 514 20.39 22.22 18.92
CA MET A 514 21.41 21.25 18.51
C MET A 514 20.83 20.20 17.53
N ASN A 515 20.21 20.70 16.47
CA ASN A 515 19.64 19.94 15.37
C ASN A 515 20.13 20.55 14.06
N PHE A 516 20.40 19.74 13.05
CA PHE A 516 20.89 20.24 11.77
C PHE A 516 20.47 19.39 10.58
N LEU A 517 20.49 20.01 9.40
CA LEU A 517 20.28 19.38 8.11
C LEU A 517 21.56 19.54 7.29
N ALA A 518 22.19 18.43 6.98
CA ALA A 518 23.25 18.34 5.98
C ALA A 518 22.65 18.08 4.58
N ALA A 519 23.51 17.88 3.58
CA ALA A 519 23.04 17.63 2.21
C ALA A 519 22.28 16.31 2.03
N ASP A 520 22.62 15.30 2.83
CA ASP A 520 22.16 13.91 2.72
C ASP A 520 21.38 13.42 3.95
N ARG A 521 21.35 14.17 5.05
CA ARG A 521 20.67 13.76 6.28
C ARG A 521 20.23 14.92 7.16
N ALA A 522 19.27 14.67 8.05
CA ALA A 522 18.97 15.50 9.20
C ALA A 522 19.32 14.76 10.49
N VAL A 523 19.83 15.49 11.49
CA VAL A 523 20.13 14.93 12.82
C VAL A 523 19.60 15.85 13.91
N ALA A 524 18.90 15.28 14.88
CA ALA A 524 18.58 15.89 16.15
C ALA A 524 19.30 15.16 17.28
N LEU A 525 20.11 15.87 18.08
CA LEU A 525 20.98 15.26 19.08
C LEU A 525 20.27 14.93 20.40
N PHE A 526 19.22 15.68 20.73
CA PHE A 526 18.41 15.52 21.95
C PHE A 526 16.91 15.44 21.62
N PRO A 527 16.47 14.46 20.81
CA PRO A 527 15.14 14.46 20.23
C PRO A 527 14.03 14.28 21.27
N MET A 528 14.22 13.42 22.28
CA MET A 528 13.24 13.21 23.34
C MET A 528 13.01 14.49 24.13
N ASN A 529 14.07 15.09 24.67
CA ASN A 529 13.92 16.33 25.45
C ASN A 529 13.38 17.49 24.59
N THR A 530 13.86 17.63 23.34
CA THR A 530 13.48 18.75 22.49
C THR A 530 12.05 18.64 21.96
N PHE A 531 11.68 17.49 21.38
CA PHE A 531 10.42 17.36 20.62
C PHE A 531 9.29 16.70 21.40
N VAL A 532 9.61 15.87 22.41
CA VAL A 532 8.63 15.24 23.28
C VAL A 532 8.43 16.09 24.53
N ASP A 533 9.48 16.27 25.33
CA ASP A 533 9.36 16.91 26.65
C ASP A 533 9.25 18.45 26.58
N ARG A 534 9.60 19.04 25.43
CA ARG A 534 9.70 20.51 25.25
C ARG A 534 10.68 21.17 26.22
N VAL A 535 11.77 20.49 26.52
CA VAL A 535 12.83 20.94 27.42
C VAL A 535 14.09 21.27 26.63
N SER A 536 14.68 22.43 26.93
CA SER A 536 16.01 22.80 26.46
C SER A 536 16.91 23.06 27.65
N PHE A 537 18.06 22.40 27.66
CA PHE A 537 19.09 22.62 28.67
C PHE A 537 20.09 23.66 28.19
N ILE A 538 20.52 24.55 29.08
CA ILE A 538 21.54 25.55 28.80
C ILE A 538 22.90 24.84 28.76
N THR A 539 23.65 25.04 27.67
CA THR A 539 24.94 24.36 27.42
C THR A 539 26.14 25.29 27.30
N HIS A 540 25.88 26.55 26.98
CA HIS A 540 26.91 27.57 26.85
C HIS A 540 26.31 28.94 27.17
N ALA A 541 26.89 29.65 28.14
CA ALA A 541 26.36 30.91 28.65
C ALA A 541 27.44 32.00 28.82
N PRO A 542 28.09 32.48 27.73
CA PRO A 542 29.17 33.45 27.83
C PRO A 542 28.67 34.79 28.41
N PRO A 543 29.43 35.46 29.29
CA PRO A 543 29.08 36.78 29.81
C PRO A 543 28.96 37.84 28.69
N PRO A 544 28.13 38.89 28.85
CA PRO A 544 27.27 39.17 30.01
C PRO A 544 25.91 38.44 29.97
N ALA A 545 25.34 38.19 31.16
CA ALA A 545 24.05 37.52 31.35
C ALA A 545 22.88 38.18 30.58
N SER A 546 22.95 39.49 30.32
CA SER A 546 21.93 40.28 29.61
C SER A 546 21.66 39.78 28.18
N ASN A 547 22.67 39.25 27.50
CA ASN A 547 22.54 38.71 26.14
C ASN A 547 21.70 37.41 26.10
N HIS A 548 21.53 36.75 27.24
CA HIS A 548 20.79 35.49 27.33
C HIS A 548 19.28 35.66 27.40
N VAL A 549 18.80 36.85 27.77
CA VAL A 549 17.36 37.10 27.96
C VAL A 549 16.60 36.99 26.63
N VAL A 550 17.20 37.45 25.53
CA VAL A 550 16.54 37.52 24.22
C VAL A 550 16.24 36.13 23.67
N TRP A 551 17.23 35.24 23.63
CA TRP A 551 17.04 33.89 23.10
C TRP A 551 16.20 33.03 24.05
N LYS A 552 16.38 33.16 25.38
CA LYS A 552 15.54 32.46 26.38
C LYS A 552 14.07 32.82 26.19
N ARG A 553 13.76 34.12 26.05
CA ARG A 553 12.39 34.60 25.77
C ARG A 553 11.85 34.07 24.45
N LYS A 554 12.67 34.05 23.39
CA LYS A 554 12.30 33.52 22.07
C LYS A 554 11.86 32.06 22.14
N TYR A 555 12.63 31.18 22.78
CA TYR A 555 12.28 29.75 22.86
C TYR A 555 11.19 29.45 23.90
N ARG A 556 11.10 30.22 25.00
CA ARG A 556 9.94 30.16 25.90
C ARG A 556 8.62 30.48 25.20
N LYS A 557 8.58 31.50 24.34
CA LYS A 557 7.40 31.82 23.51
C LYS A 557 7.04 30.69 22.53
N ARG A 558 7.99 29.82 22.19
CA ARG A 558 7.77 28.63 21.35
C ARG A 558 7.36 27.39 22.18
N GLY A 559 7.12 27.56 23.49
CA GLY A 559 6.67 26.51 24.39
C GLY A 559 7.80 25.70 25.03
N PHE A 560 9.07 26.13 24.92
CA PHE A 560 10.17 25.42 25.55
C PHE A 560 10.37 25.86 27.00
N ARG A 561 10.52 24.88 27.88
CA ARG A 561 11.06 25.09 29.22
C ARG A 561 12.58 25.10 29.15
N ILE A 562 13.19 26.18 29.63
CA ILE A 562 14.64 26.38 29.58
C ILE A 562 15.23 26.11 30.96
N VAL A 563 16.12 25.13 31.06
CA VAL A 563 16.68 24.61 32.32
C VAL A 563 18.16 24.93 32.42
N GLY A 564 18.55 25.66 33.47
CA GLY A 564 19.94 25.98 33.83
C GLY A 564 20.41 25.19 35.06
N ASP A 565 21.56 25.58 35.62
CA ASP A 565 22.16 25.01 36.84
C ASP A 565 21.31 25.16 38.11
N SER A 566 20.65 26.31 38.28
CA SER A 566 19.86 26.67 39.47
C SER A 566 18.51 25.95 39.58
N ILE A 567 18.13 25.14 38.59
CA ILE A 567 16.85 24.46 38.53
C ILE A 567 17.06 22.95 38.73
N SER A 568 16.74 22.44 39.92
CA SER A 568 16.75 21.01 40.20
C SER A 568 15.45 20.36 39.73
N GLU A 569 15.45 19.78 38.53
CA GLU A 569 14.30 19.02 38.03
C GLU A 569 14.68 17.56 37.74
N PRO A 570 14.32 16.63 38.64
CA PRO A 570 14.66 15.22 38.50
C PRO A 570 13.90 14.52 37.37
N GLU A 571 12.75 15.04 36.95
CA GLU A 571 11.88 14.44 35.93
C GLU A 571 12.47 14.49 34.51
N TYR A 572 13.40 15.40 34.21
CA TYR A 572 13.90 15.63 32.86
C TYR A 572 15.42 15.66 32.83
N ARG A 573 16.03 14.54 32.39
CA ARG A 573 17.49 14.41 32.25
C ARG A 573 17.87 14.08 30.82
N ALA A 574 18.96 14.69 30.35
CA ALA A 574 19.60 14.26 29.11
C ALA A 574 20.38 12.97 29.36
N VAL A 575 20.59 12.18 28.31
CA VAL A 575 21.50 11.02 28.37
C VAL A 575 22.93 11.53 28.57
N LEU A 576 23.52 11.22 29.73
CA LEU A 576 24.86 11.64 30.12
C LEU A 576 25.94 10.70 29.57
N GLY A 577 27.18 11.17 29.56
CA GLY A 577 28.36 10.41 29.15
C GLY A 577 28.67 10.53 27.67
N ILE A 578 29.51 9.60 27.17
CA ILE A 578 30.00 9.60 25.79
C ILE A 578 28.88 9.20 24.83
N ARG A 579 28.72 10.00 23.80
CA ARG A 579 27.74 9.87 22.72
C ARG A 579 28.40 10.10 21.37
N TYR A 580 27.68 9.73 20.32
CA TYR A 580 28.12 9.94 18.93
C TYR A 580 26.98 10.60 18.15
N VAL A 581 27.33 11.49 17.24
CA VAL A 581 26.35 12.06 16.31
C VAL A 581 25.76 10.92 15.48
N GLY A 582 24.45 10.73 15.58
CA GLY A 582 23.75 9.62 14.91
C GLY A 582 23.64 8.33 15.74
N ASP A 583 24.03 8.35 17.03
CA ASP A 583 23.79 7.23 17.94
C ASP A 583 22.29 6.91 18.13
N LYS A 584 21.98 5.82 18.84
CA LYS A 584 20.60 5.38 19.11
C LYS A 584 19.75 6.38 19.90
N PHE A 585 20.36 7.42 20.47
CA PHE A 585 19.68 8.47 21.22
C PHE A 585 19.49 9.74 20.36
N CYS A 586 20.02 9.77 19.14
CA CYS A 586 19.74 10.79 18.14
C CYS A 586 18.52 10.40 17.30
N TRP A 587 17.88 11.40 16.70
CA TRP A 587 16.91 11.17 15.63
C TRP A 587 17.56 11.55 14.30
N THR A 588 17.91 10.53 13.51
CA THR A 588 18.60 10.67 12.23
C THR A 588 17.67 10.30 11.08
N MET A 589 17.58 11.16 10.07
CA MET A 589 16.81 10.92 8.84
C MET A 589 17.74 11.03 7.65
N SER A 590 17.76 10.01 6.78
CA SER A 590 18.53 10.06 5.53
C SER A 590 17.66 10.56 4.39
N PHE A 591 18.21 11.43 3.55
CA PHE A 591 17.54 11.97 2.38
C PHE A 591 17.88 11.14 1.14
N ARG A 592 16.86 10.74 0.37
CA ARG A 592 17.07 10.12 -0.95
C ARG A 592 17.74 11.15 -1.90
N GLY A 593 18.78 10.74 -2.64
CA GLY A 593 19.46 11.59 -3.61
C GLY A 593 20.63 10.91 -4.32
N ASP A 594 20.98 11.42 -5.50
CA ASP A 594 22.03 10.90 -6.38
C ASP A 594 23.35 10.68 -5.64
N SER A 595 23.85 9.45 -5.78
CA SER A 595 25.13 8.93 -5.30
C SER A 595 26.35 9.50 -6.02
N THR A 596 26.18 10.58 -6.79
CA THR A 596 27.29 11.25 -7.48
C THR A 596 28.11 12.04 -6.46
N TRP A 597 29.19 11.40 -6.03
CA TRP A 597 30.18 11.97 -5.13
C TRP A 597 31.01 13.03 -5.86
N GLU A 598 30.60 14.30 -5.76
CA GLU A 598 31.51 15.42 -6.03
C GLU A 598 32.39 15.66 -4.78
N ARG A 599 33.71 15.71 -4.96
CA ARG A 599 34.67 16.00 -3.88
C ARG A 599 34.49 17.45 -3.42
N GLY A 600 33.97 17.65 -2.21
CA GLY A 600 33.82 18.98 -1.60
C GLY A 600 35.16 19.61 -1.20
N TYR A 601 35.15 20.91 -0.84
CA TYR A 601 36.37 21.67 -0.47
C TYR A 601 37.15 21.04 0.69
N TYR A 602 36.49 20.27 1.54
CA TYR A 602 37.08 19.63 2.72
C TYR A 602 37.05 18.10 2.66
N GLY A 603 36.86 17.53 1.46
CA GLY A 603 36.75 16.09 1.26
C GLY A 603 35.38 15.53 1.64
N VAL A 604 35.36 14.27 2.09
CA VAL A 604 34.13 13.57 2.49
C VAL A 604 33.71 14.06 3.88
N PRO A 605 32.48 14.57 4.06
CA PRO A 605 31.95 14.93 5.36
C PRO A 605 32.05 13.74 6.34
N LYS A 606 32.59 13.98 7.55
CA LYS A 606 32.62 12.99 8.64
C LYS A 606 31.62 13.41 9.72
N PRO A 607 30.34 13.03 9.61
CA PRO A 607 29.35 13.47 10.59
C PRO A 607 29.47 12.76 11.95
N ASP A 608 30.22 11.67 12.05
CA ASP A 608 30.26 10.78 13.23
C ASP A 608 31.19 11.32 14.33
N PHE A 609 30.94 12.54 14.80
CA PHE A 609 31.68 13.14 15.91
C PHE A 609 31.29 12.47 17.23
N ALA A 610 32.31 12.10 18.01
CA ALA A 610 32.13 11.72 19.41
C ALA A 610 32.05 12.99 20.27
N PHE A 611 31.17 12.99 21.25
CA PHE A 611 31.01 14.07 22.23
C PHE A 611 30.62 13.51 23.60
N GLU A 612 30.86 14.25 24.66
CA GLU A 612 30.49 13.87 26.02
C GLU A 612 29.50 14.88 26.60
N VAL A 613 28.44 14.36 27.23
CA VAL A 613 27.39 15.15 27.90
C VAL A 613 27.63 15.09 29.41
N LEU A 614 28.03 16.22 29.98
CA LEU A 614 28.46 16.33 31.37
C LEU A 614 27.48 17.18 32.18
N SER A 615 27.09 16.71 33.37
CA SER A 615 26.13 17.41 34.25
C SER A 615 26.78 18.53 35.07
N SER A 616 25.99 19.56 35.37
CA SER A 616 26.32 20.59 36.37
C SER A 616 26.73 20.01 37.72
N ASP A 617 26.21 18.83 38.05
CA ASP A 617 26.47 18.14 39.34
C ASP A 617 27.94 17.75 39.52
N LEU A 618 28.73 17.76 38.44
CA LEU A 618 30.18 17.50 38.44
C LEU A 618 31.02 18.77 38.70
N GLY A 619 30.41 19.96 38.79
CA GLY A 619 31.12 21.22 39.05
C GLY A 619 31.97 21.75 37.89
N ILE A 620 31.82 21.19 36.69
CA ILE A 620 32.65 21.49 35.49
C ILE A 620 31.95 22.31 34.40
N VAL A 621 30.69 22.70 34.64
CA VAL A 621 29.89 23.53 33.73
C VAL A 621 30.05 25.02 34.09
N ASP A 622 29.91 25.89 33.09
CA ASP A 622 29.89 27.33 33.34
C ASP A 622 28.64 27.75 34.14
N GLU A 623 28.75 28.82 34.93
CA GLU A 623 27.61 29.38 35.69
C GLU A 623 26.40 29.63 34.78
N GLY A 624 25.21 29.19 35.21
CA GLY A 624 23.98 29.26 34.43
C GLY A 624 23.75 28.08 33.49
N CYS A 625 24.72 27.18 33.25
CA CYS A 625 24.61 26.04 32.35
C CYS A 625 24.20 24.76 33.09
N LYS A 626 23.26 23.99 32.52
CA LYS A 626 22.88 22.69 33.09
C LYS A 626 23.81 21.56 32.64
N TYR A 627 24.23 21.59 31.38
CA TYR A 627 25.12 20.59 30.80
C TYR A 627 26.32 21.24 30.13
N LYS A 628 27.42 20.50 30.02
CA LYS A 628 28.53 20.81 29.14
C LYS A 628 28.62 19.74 28.08
N ILE A 629 28.60 20.17 26.82
CA ILE A 629 28.79 19.31 25.65
C ILE A 629 30.21 19.57 25.17
N ALA A 630 31.07 18.56 25.22
CA ALA A 630 32.49 18.75 24.97
C ALA A 630 33.12 17.55 24.27
N GLU A 631 34.37 17.74 23.84
CA GLU A 631 35.23 16.65 23.38
C GLU A 631 35.36 15.57 24.46
N PRO A 632 35.22 14.27 24.12
CA PRO A 632 35.33 13.20 25.09
C PRO A 632 36.69 13.19 25.80
N PHE A 633 36.68 12.84 27.09
CA PHE A 633 37.88 12.66 27.92
C PHE A 633 38.68 13.93 28.27
N VAL A 634 38.31 15.10 27.76
CA VAL A 634 39.04 16.36 28.04
C VAL A 634 38.72 16.95 29.42
N TRP A 635 37.53 16.68 29.96
CA TRP A 635 36.98 17.35 31.14
C TRP A 635 36.73 16.40 32.33
N ARG A 636 37.49 15.30 32.40
CA ARG A 636 37.41 14.29 33.47
C ARG A 636 38.38 14.55 34.60
#